data_AF-A0AAN6MBA6-F1
#
_entry.id   AF-A0AAN6MBA6-F1
#
_cell.length_a   1.000
_cell.length_b   1.000
_cell.length_c   1.000
_cell.angle_alpha   90.00
_cell.angle_beta   90.00
_cell.angle_gamma   90.00
#
_symmetry.space_group_name_H-M   'P 1'
#
loop_
_entity.id
_entity.type
_entity.pdbx_description
1 polymer ?
#
loop_
_entity_poly.entity_id
_entity_poly.type
_entity_poly.pdbx_seq_one_letter_code
_entity_poly.pdbx_strand_id
1 'polypeptide(L)'
;MASSITTLTPNGSLSAAAAKGKSSLRYRKRSVCLSVFYLIFLVVPWVITCVMMFRPVAQSSYDNLPGTGAYTDEDAQSMQRWLDATRAMDTVATVLALPVLSNLLAQAAVRYTQRQSSGRSLKLGQLFALADRGWANIPLVAKSVTSPRLASPLLLMGALLSLVALVQPPIRSVLVRYEPTSIATCADVEQEVYLVRNMRLQQWFDPEPSDLAACPRGLIIPKVQRKLADLTESDAQPYLWTETGLGNGTFPHTYQGPYSDKFWYYWVLAEQGYPYQNLSFYASSVPRGTTTGVLRYHALRQQSEAHCETVPRSAFPSTCPGDAPFTASLLNQSMVVRVCSPGSTDRSPWTATRNRQTISEDLWIDVEINTDYRFETSYRVNFTTHCTSNSSLGYFELPSRHNGEVPGPLLGRWPDRADIASSFHDLTSYRDDYNIPYESWSMTPTPGPLATSALALFGNNSFFWNIQHATQSNNTDVLRSICLGTVPFPKSISSMAGYSSMSEACYSIAWDPKFYGTPDRALMNLMIAFTVPFANARTAEHVLEAATFAANEALLTTTGNAGWGMYARQLFSSTGYQIERPVKRIAAIAVVSALLLVQVAAVVALAAYNASFPTWTATLDALAMAKIGREIDDAAGLGPLGIRDRQDMGGLVVHGSESGLIGVLERDRGSEMGDTAPPVPVLGLGAPGVIIRKTASRKPESKPESKV
;
A
#
# COMPACT_ATOMS: atom_id res chain seq x y z
N MET A 1 -23.42 -53.27 25.04
CA MET A 1 -22.87 -53.73 26.33
C MET A 1 -22.76 -52.50 27.23
N ALA A 2 -23.38 -52.36 28.40
CA ALA A 2 -24.23 -53.23 29.18
C ALA A 2 -25.33 -52.38 29.82
N SER A 3 -26.51 -52.97 29.90
CA SER A 3 -27.71 -52.54 30.59
C SER A 3 -27.58 -52.79 32.10
N SER A 4 -28.04 -51.85 32.93
CA SER A 4 -28.55 -52.19 34.27
C SER A 4 -29.69 -51.26 34.66
N ILE A 5 -30.90 -51.79 34.51
CA ILE A 5 -32.11 -51.41 35.21
C ILE A 5 -31.89 -51.70 36.70
N THR A 6 -32.15 -50.74 37.57
CA THR A 6 -32.36 -51.03 39.00
C THR A 6 -33.74 -50.53 39.38
N THR A 7 -34.52 -51.47 39.88
CA THR A 7 -35.92 -51.42 40.30
C THR A 7 -36.16 -50.49 41.49
N LEU A 8 -37.27 -49.77 41.42
CA LEU A 8 -37.90 -49.04 42.53
C LEU A 8 -38.59 -50.05 43.47
N THR A 9 -38.30 -49.96 44.76
CA THR A 9 -39.19 -50.44 45.84
C THR A 9 -39.74 -49.25 46.62
N PRO A 10 -41.03 -49.26 46.98
CA PRO A 10 -41.68 -48.15 47.68
C PRO A 10 -41.50 -48.27 49.20
N ASN A 11 -41.62 -47.12 49.88
CA ASN A 11 -41.67 -46.91 51.33
C ASN A 11 -40.32 -46.75 52.05
N GLY A 12 -40.00 -45.50 52.39
CA GLY A 12 -38.88 -45.13 53.25
C GLY A 12 -38.75 -43.61 53.44
N SER A 13 -39.63 -43.03 54.27
CA SER A 13 -39.40 -41.80 55.04
C SER A 13 -38.85 -40.54 54.32
N LEU A 14 -39.67 -39.92 53.49
CA LEU A 14 -39.59 -38.49 53.15
C LEU A 14 -40.20 -37.66 54.30
N SER A 15 -39.46 -37.47 55.40
CA SER A 15 -39.95 -36.59 56.50
C SER A 15 -38.84 -35.76 57.18
N ALA A 16 -37.57 -36.16 57.08
CA ALA A 16 -36.50 -35.46 57.83
C ALA A 16 -35.68 -34.41 57.04
N ALA A 17 -35.88 -34.25 55.73
CA ALA A 17 -35.05 -33.35 54.90
C ALA A 17 -35.70 -31.98 54.56
N ALA A 18 -36.94 -31.72 54.97
CA ALA A 18 -37.70 -30.54 54.54
C ALA A 18 -37.55 -29.30 55.45
N ALA A 19 -36.79 -29.36 56.54
CA ALA A 19 -36.74 -28.27 57.53
C ALA A 19 -35.31 -27.75 57.77
N LYS A 20 -34.72 -27.01 56.81
CA LYS A 20 -33.61 -26.06 57.06
C LYS A 20 -33.21 -25.25 55.80
N GLY A 21 -34.15 -24.49 55.24
CA GLY A 21 -33.85 -23.52 54.18
C GLY A 21 -33.63 -22.10 54.69
N LYS A 22 -32.73 -21.86 55.66
CA LYS A 22 -32.40 -20.49 56.11
C LYS A 22 -31.66 -19.74 55.00
N SER A 23 -32.32 -18.80 54.32
CA SER A 23 -31.75 -17.95 53.27
C SER A 23 -30.80 -16.89 53.86
N SER A 24 -29.53 -17.24 54.05
CA SER A 24 -28.51 -16.28 54.50
C SER A 24 -28.17 -15.28 53.38
N LEU A 25 -28.33 -13.98 53.65
CA LEU A 25 -27.87 -12.87 52.80
C LEU A 25 -26.34 -12.93 52.62
N ARG A 26 -25.83 -13.03 51.37
CA ARG A 26 -24.38 -13.12 51.08
C ARG A 26 -23.95 -12.15 49.97
N TYR A 27 -22.74 -11.62 50.09
CA TYR A 27 -22.05 -10.91 49.01
C TYR A 27 -21.46 -11.89 48.01
N ARG A 28 -21.72 -11.71 46.70
CA ARG A 28 -21.32 -12.67 45.66
C ARG A 28 -20.20 -12.11 44.76
N LYS A 29 -18.95 -12.45 45.08
CA LYS A 29 -17.75 -12.04 44.31
C LYS A 29 -17.61 -12.70 42.92
N ARG A 30 -18.28 -13.83 42.68
CA ARG A 30 -18.19 -14.60 41.41
C ARG A 30 -18.67 -13.80 40.18
N SER A 31 -19.65 -12.92 40.38
CA SER A 31 -20.19 -12.02 39.35
C SER A 31 -19.11 -11.08 38.80
N VAL A 32 -18.37 -10.44 39.71
CA VAL A 32 -17.30 -9.51 39.38
C VAL A 32 -16.17 -10.21 38.63
N CYS A 33 -15.79 -11.42 39.04
CA CYS A 33 -14.75 -12.20 38.35
C CYS A 33 -15.15 -12.52 36.90
N LEU A 34 -16.41 -12.89 36.69
CA LEU A 34 -16.94 -13.22 35.37
C LEU A 34 -17.10 -11.98 34.47
N SER A 35 -17.46 -10.83 35.06
CA SER A 35 -17.44 -9.53 34.37
C SER A 35 -16.02 -9.13 33.94
N VAL A 36 -15.02 -9.25 34.83
CA VAL A 36 -13.63 -8.92 34.51
C VAL A 36 -13.10 -9.81 33.38
N PHE A 37 -13.35 -11.13 33.46
CA PHE A 37 -12.98 -12.06 32.41
C PHE A 37 -13.58 -11.66 31.05
N TYR A 38 -14.87 -11.36 31.02
CA TYR A 38 -15.54 -10.90 29.80
C TYR A 38 -14.97 -9.59 29.24
N LEU A 39 -14.67 -8.62 30.11
CA LEU A 39 -14.10 -7.33 29.70
C LEU A 39 -12.71 -7.47 29.06
N ILE A 40 -11.89 -8.43 29.50
CA ILE A 40 -10.59 -8.71 28.88
C ILE A 40 -10.78 -9.13 27.42
N PHE A 41 -11.67 -10.09 27.15
CA PHE A 41 -11.97 -10.54 25.79
C PHE A 41 -12.68 -9.48 24.94
N LEU A 42 -13.37 -8.53 25.57
CA LEU A 42 -14.06 -7.46 24.84
C LEU A 42 -13.12 -6.33 24.42
N VAL A 43 -12.21 -5.90 25.32
CA VAL A 43 -11.40 -4.69 25.13
C VAL A 43 -10.05 -5.00 24.46
N VAL A 44 -9.36 -6.06 24.89
CA VAL A 44 -8.00 -6.37 24.40
C VAL A 44 -7.94 -6.55 22.88
N PRO A 45 -8.84 -7.33 22.25
CA PRO A 45 -8.78 -7.53 20.80
C PRO A 45 -9.03 -6.23 20.02
N TRP A 46 -9.88 -5.34 20.54
CA TRP A 46 -10.13 -4.05 19.92
C TRP A 46 -8.91 -3.13 19.98
N VAL A 47 -8.26 -3.06 21.15
CA VAL A 47 -7.02 -2.29 21.30
C VAL A 47 -5.94 -2.80 20.35
N ILE A 48 -5.76 -4.13 20.25
CA ILE A 48 -4.80 -4.74 19.33
C ILE A 48 -5.18 -4.42 17.87
N THR A 49 -6.46 -4.52 17.49
CA THR A 49 -6.93 -4.16 16.14
C THR A 49 -6.61 -2.70 15.82
N CYS A 50 -6.87 -1.78 16.76
CA CYS A 50 -6.53 -0.36 16.60
C CYS A 50 -5.03 -0.16 16.43
N VAL A 51 -4.18 -0.85 17.18
CA VAL A 51 -2.71 -0.79 17.01
C VAL A 51 -2.32 -1.30 15.61
N MET A 52 -2.85 -2.45 15.20
CA MET A 52 -2.62 -3.06 13.88
C MET A 52 -3.13 -2.22 12.70
N MET A 53 -4.01 -1.23 12.91
CA MET A 53 -4.37 -0.29 11.85
C MET A 53 -3.24 0.70 11.52
N PHE A 54 -2.28 0.88 12.42
CA PHE A 54 -1.16 1.81 12.25
C PHE A 54 0.18 1.08 12.10
N ARG A 55 0.40 0.02 12.89
CA ARG A 55 1.66 -0.73 12.92
C ARG A 55 1.48 -2.16 13.41
N PRO A 56 2.36 -3.10 13.03
CA PRO A 56 2.38 -4.42 13.65
C PRO A 56 2.67 -4.33 15.16
N VAL A 57 2.15 -5.27 15.97
CA VAL A 57 2.21 -5.21 17.44
C VAL A 57 3.64 -5.15 18.00
N ALA A 58 4.61 -5.73 17.28
CA ALA A 58 6.01 -5.77 17.67
C ALA A 58 6.92 -4.83 16.86
N GLN A 59 6.38 -4.06 15.90
CA GLN A 59 7.17 -3.33 14.91
C GLN A 59 6.75 -1.86 14.77
N SER A 60 7.62 -1.01 14.20
CA SER A 60 7.40 0.43 14.12
C SER A 60 6.39 0.83 13.04
N SER A 61 6.41 0.17 11.88
CA SER A 61 5.64 0.54 10.69
C SER A 61 5.36 -0.66 9.78
N TYR A 62 4.36 -0.59 8.92
CA TYR A 62 4.19 -1.57 7.85
C TYR A 62 5.21 -1.36 6.71
N ASP A 63 5.69 -0.13 6.56
CA ASP A 63 6.70 0.22 5.57
C ASP A 63 8.06 -0.15 6.15
N ASN A 64 8.67 -1.20 5.61
CA ASN A 64 10.00 -1.65 5.98
C ASN A 64 11.02 -0.72 5.29
N LEU A 65 11.63 0.16 6.08
CA LEU A 65 12.72 0.99 5.63
C LEU A 65 14.04 0.34 6.08
N PRO A 66 15.10 0.33 5.26
CA PRO A 66 16.30 -0.46 5.54
C PRO A 66 16.99 -0.12 6.88
N GLY A 67 16.84 1.10 7.39
CA GLY A 67 17.40 1.50 8.69
C GLY A 67 16.70 0.91 9.91
N THR A 68 15.50 0.32 9.74
CA THR A 68 14.75 -0.34 10.83
C THR A 68 15.04 -1.84 10.93
N GLY A 69 15.87 -2.38 10.03
CA GLY A 69 16.14 -3.82 9.91
C GLY A 69 15.10 -4.53 9.05
N ALA A 70 15.54 -5.39 8.14
CA ALA A 70 14.62 -6.13 7.27
C ALA A 70 13.78 -7.12 8.09
N TYR A 71 12.47 -7.17 7.85
CA TYR A 71 11.60 -8.15 8.52
C TYR A 71 12.04 -9.57 8.22
N THR A 72 12.21 -10.35 9.26
CA THR A 72 12.46 -11.79 9.13
C THR A 72 11.17 -12.52 8.74
N ASP A 73 11.30 -13.73 8.21
CA ASP A 73 10.13 -14.60 7.99
C ASP A 73 9.36 -14.87 9.30
N GLU A 74 10.07 -14.89 10.44
CA GLU A 74 9.46 -15.03 11.76
C GLU A 74 8.60 -13.81 12.14
N ASP A 75 9.04 -12.60 11.78
CA ASP A 75 8.27 -11.38 11.99
C ASP A 75 6.97 -11.42 11.19
N ALA A 76 7.04 -11.77 9.90
CA ALA A 76 5.87 -11.88 9.04
C ALA A 76 4.85 -12.91 9.58
N GLN A 77 5.34 -14.06 10.04
CA GLN A 77 4.49 -15.07 10.70
C GLN A 77 3.90 -14.56 12.01
N SER A 78 4.68 -13.82 12.81
CA SER A 78 4.22 -13.22 14.07
C SER A 78 3.05 -12.25 13.81
N MET A 79 3.12 -11.45 12.76
CA MET A 79 2.04 -10.54 12.35
C MET A 79 0.74 -11.30 12.05
N GLN A 80 0.82 -12.41 11.31
CA GLN A 80 -0.34 -13.27 11.03
C GLN A 80 -0.90 -13.91 12.31
N ARG A 81 -0.04 -14.43 13.19
CA ARG A 81 -0.45 -15.02 14.48
C ARG A 81 -1.20 -14.02 15.35
N TRP A 82 -0.78 -12.75 15.39
CA TRP A 82 -1.49 -11.69 16.12
C TRP A 82 -2.88 -11.42 15.54
N LEU A 83 -3.00 -11.42 14.22
CA LEU A 83 -4.28 -11.26 13.54
C LEU A 83 -5.24 -12.41 13.86
N ASP A 84 -4.77 -13.65 13.77
CA ASP A 84 -5.56 -14.84 14.08
C ASP A 84 -5.96 -14.91 15.55
N ALA A 85 -5.04 -14.58 16.47
CA ALA A 85 -5.34 -14.49 17.90
C ALA A 85 -6.43 -13.44 18.18
N THR A 86 -6.37 -12.29 17.53
CA THR A 86 -7.38 -11.22 17.66
C THR A 86 -8.75 -11.69 17.18
N ARG A 87 -8.81 -12.37 16.03
CA ARG A 87 -10.05 -12.97 15.48
C ARG A 87 -10.63 -14.05 16.40
N ALA A 88 -9.77 -14.88 16.99
CA ALA A 88 -10.18 -15.91 17.93
C ALA A 88 -10.78 -15.30 19.21
N MET A 89 -10.13 -14.28 19.77
CA MET A 89 -10.63 -13.59 20.97
C MET A 89 -11.96 -12.88 20.72
N ASP A 90 -12.12 -12.22 19.56
CA ASP A 90 -13.40 -11.59 19.17
C ASP A 90 -14.54 -12.60 19.06
N THR A 91 -14.24 -13.79 18.53
CA THR A 91 -15.20 -14.89 18.44
C THR A 91 -15.64 -15.34 19.83
N VAL A 92 -14.69 -15.52 20.75
CA VAL A 92 -14.97 -15.88 22.15
C VAL A 92 -15.80 -14.80 22.84
N ALA A 93 -15.46 -13.52 22.66
CA ALA A 93 -16.21 -12.40 23.23
C ALA A 93 -17.66 -12.39 22.74
N THR A 94 -17.88 -12.65 21.46
CA THR A 94 -19.21 -12.70 20.85
C THR A 94 -20.05 -13.84 21.42
N VAL A 95 -19.48 -15.04 21.57
CA VAL A 95 -20.16 -16.21 22.15
C VAL A 95 -20.50 -15.98 23.63
N LEU A 96 -19.60 -15.36 24.39
CA LEU A 96 -19.80 -15.08 25.81
C LEU A 96 -20.75 -13.92 26.09
N ALA A 97 -20.99 -13.02 25.13
CA ALA A 97 -21.74 -11.79 25.36
C ALA A 97 -23.13 -12.04 25.96
N LEU A 98 -23.97 -12.84 25.31
CA LEU A 98 -25.34 -13.08 25.77
C LEU A 98 -25.41 -13.87 27.10
N PRO A 99 -24.68 -14.99 27.29
CA PRO A 99 -24.68 -15.71 28.56
C PRO A 99 -24.22 -14.86 29.75
N VAL A 100 -23.14 -14.09 29.56
CA VAL A 100 -22.58 -13.23 30.63
C VAL A 100 -23.55 -12.10 30.97
N LEU A 101 -24.01 -11.35 29.97
CA LEU A 101 -24.95 -10.24 30.17
C LEU A 101 -26.26 -10.72 30.81
N SER A 102 -26.80 -11.84 30.33
CA SER A 102 -28.03 -12.43 30.86
C SER A 102 -27.89 -12.85 32.33
N ASN A 103 -26.74 -13.42 32.72
CA ASN A 103 -26.47 -13.77 34.12
C ASN A 103 -26.32 -12.52 35.00
N LEU A 104 -25.62 -11.48 34.51
CA LEU A 104 -25.47 -10.20 35.24
C LEU A 104 -26.81 -9.49 35.43
N LEU A 105 -27.68 -9.51 34.41
CA LEU A 105 -29.04 -8.98 34.47
C LEU A 105 -29.94 -9.80 35.39
N ALA A 106 -29.86 -11.13 35.36
CA ALA A 106 -30.61 -12.00 36.28
C ALA A 106 -30.22 -11.77 37.74
N GLN A 107 -28.95 -11.46 38.02
CA GLN A 107 -28.49 -11.07 39.35
C GLN A 107 -28.98 -9.67 39.74
N ALA A 108 -28.91 -8.72 38.80
CA ALA A 108 -29.42 -7.35 39.01
C ALA A 108 -30.93 -7.34 39.26
N ALA A 109 -31.67 -8.24 38.61
CA ALA A 109 -33.11 -8.41 38.79
C ALA A 109 -33.46 -8.82 40.22
N VAL A 110 -32.68 -9.70 40.86
CA VAL A 110 -32.86 -10.04 42.29
C VAL A 110 -32.76 -8.81 43.18
N ARG A 111 -31.84 -7.90 42.89
CA ARG A 111 -31.69 -6.66 43.65
C ARG A 111 -32.81 -5.66 43.35
N TYR A 112 -33.24 -5.61 42.09
CA TYR A 112 -34.32 -4.72 41.64
C TYR A 112 -35.68 -5.08 42.24
N THR A 113 -35.90 -6.36 42.56
CA THR A 113 -37.14 -6.86 43.17
C THR A 113 -37.13 -6.80 44.70
N GLN A 114 -36.02 -6.41 45.34
CA GLN A 114 -35.95 -6.21 46.79
C GLN A 114 -36.49 -4.82 47.19
N ARG A 115 -37.24 -4.76 48.30
CA ARG A 115 -37.77 -3.51 48.86
C ARG A 115 -36.65 -2.71 49.54
N GLN A 116 -36.23 -1.62 48.88
CA GLN A 116 -35.16 -0.71 49.35
C GLN A 116 -35.70 0.60 49.92
N SER A 117 -36.92 1.00 49.59
CA SER A 117 -37.60 2.16 50.17
C SER A 117 -39.11 1.89 50.25
N SER A 118 -39.80 2.61 51.15
CA SER A 118 -41.25 2.44 51.38
C SER A 118 -42.10 2.86 50.18
N GLY A 119 -41.63 3.83 49.38
CA GLY A 119 -42.33 4.41 48.23
C GLY A 119 -42.06 3.75 46.86
N ARG A 120 -41.21 2.71 46.79
CA ARG A 120 -40.99 1.95 45.55
C ARG A 120 -42.11 0.92 45.42
N SER A 121 -42.69 0.78 44.23
CA SER A 121 -43.63 -0.30 43.89
C SER A 121 -43.21 -0.98 42.60
N LEU A 122 -43.42 -2.28 42.51
CA LEU A 122 -43.19 -3.10 41.32
C LEU A 122 -44.46 -3.90 41.06
N LYS A 123 -44.94 -3.97 39.82
CA LYS A 123 -46.14 -4.78 39.51
C LYS A 123 -45.75 -6.25 39.35
N LEU A 124 -46.66 -7.15 39.70
CA LEU A 124 -46.44 -8.60 39.57
C LEU A 124 -46.09 -9.03 38.13
N GLY A 125 -46.71 -8.41 37.11
CA GLY A 125 -46.38 -8.65 35.70
C GLY A 125 -44.95 -8.25 35.31
N GLN A 126 -44.39 -7.21 35.94
CA GLN A 126 -42.99 -6.80 35.74
C GLN A 126 -42.02 -7.78 36.41
N LEU A 127 -42.41 -8.34 37.57
CA LEU A 127 -41.63 -9.36 38.28
C LEU A 127 -41.50 -10.65 37.44
N PHE A 128 -42.63 -11.13 36.88
CA PHE A 128 -42.62 -12.29 35.99
C PHE A 128 -41.82 -12.05 34.71
N ALA A 129 -41.98 -10.86 34.09
CA ALA A 129 -41.19 -10.50 32.91
C ALA A 129 -39.68 -10.48 33.17
N LEU A 130 -39.25 -10.08 34.38
CA LEU A 130 -37.84 -10.13 34.78
C LEU A 130 -37.35 -11.56 35.09
N ALA A 131 -38.21 -12.41 35.67
CA ALA A 131 -37.87 -13.79 36.00
C ALA A 131 -37.72 -14.69 34.77
N ASP A 132 -38.53 -14.46 33.74
CA ASP A 132 -38.48 -15.16 32.45
C ASP A 132 -37.33 -14.66 31.54
N ARG A 133 -36.43 -13.81 32.07
CA ARG A 133 -35.37 -13.15 31.29
C ARG A 133 -35.93 -12.41 30.08
N GLY A 134 -37.03 -11.69 30.29
CA GLY A 134 -37.80 -11.01 29.24
C GLY A 134 -36.99 -10.06 28.35
N TRP A 135 -35.81 -9.61 28.80
CA TRP A 135 -34.86 -8.83 27.99
C TRP A 135 -34.28 -9.59 26.78
N ALA A 136 -34.30 -10.92 26.79
CA ALA A 136 -33.86 -11.76 25.65
C ALA A 136 -35.03 -12.24 24.76
N ASN A 137 -36.28 -12.02 25.19
CA ASN A 137 -37.48 -12.47 24.48
C ASN A 137 -38.04 -11.33 23.62
N ILE A 138 -37.69 -11.30 22.32
CA ILE A 138 -38.04 -10.22 21.38
C ILE A 138 -39.55 -9.90 21.37
N PRO A 139 -40.47 -10.88 21.24
CA PRO A 139 -41.91 -10.63 21.35
C PRO A 139 -42.34 -9.96 22.67
N LEU A 140 -41.72 -10.32 23.78
CA LEU A 140 -42.04 -9.79 25.10
C LEU A 140 -41.49 -8.37 25.28
N VAL A 141 -40.30 -8.08 24.76
CA VAL A 141 -39.75 -6.71 24.69
C VAL A 141 -40.66 -5.81 23.86
N ALA A 142 -41.06 -6.25 22.66
CA ALA A 142 -41.95 -5.46 21.79
C ALA A 142 -43.31 -5.15 22.47
N LYS A 143 -43.90 -6.13 23.15
CA LYS A 143 -45.12 -5.93 23.96
C LYS A 143 -44.88 -5.04 25.18
N SER A 144 -43.69 -5.06 25.77
CA SER A 144 -43.36 -4.19 26.91
C SER A 144 -43.25 -2.71 26.52
N VAL A 145 -42.83 -2.39 25.29
CA VAL A 145 -42.77 -1.01 24.77
C VAL A 145 -44.18 -0.43 24.59
N THR A 146 -45.15 -1.24 24.17
CA THR A 146 -46.54 -0.81 23.97
C THR A 146 -47.40 -0.92 25.24
N SER A 147 -47.00 -1.76 26.21
CA SER A 147 -47.78 -2.03 27.42
C SER A 147 -47.04 -1.65 28.72
N PRO A 148 -47.43 -0.57 29.42
CA PRO A 148 -46.76 -0.11 30.65
C PRO A 148 -46.92 -1.08 31.83
N ARG A 149 -47.76 -2.12 31.70
CA ARG A 149 -47.94 -3.18 32.71
C ARG A 149 -46.78 -4.18 32.77
N LEU A 150 -46.00 -4.29 31.69
CA LEU A 150 -44.88 -5.22 31.53
C LEU A 150 -43.52 -4.50 31.50
N ALA A 151 -43.51 -3.21 31.13
CA ALA A 151 -42.30 -2.40 31.05
C ALA A 151 -41.67 -2.16 32.43
N SER A 152 -40.38 -2.45 32.58
CA SER A 152 -39.58 -1.94 33.70
C SER A 152 -38.27 -1.34 33.17
N PRO A 153 -37.72 -0.29 33.82
CA PRO A 153 -36.44 0.31 33.42
C PRO A 153 -35.30 -0.70 33.29
N LEU A 154 -35.21 -1.68 34.20
CA LEU A 154 -34.19 -2.72 34.15
C LEU A 154 -34.39 -3.65 32.94
N LEU A 155 -35.63 -3.99 32.59
CA LEU A 155 -35.94 -4.83 31.44
C LEU A 155 -35.58 -4.13 30.12
N LEU A 156 -35.94 -2.85 29.99
CA LEU A 156 -35.61 -2.05 28.79
C LEU A 156 -34.09 -1.83 28.65
N MET A 157 -33.39 -1.54 29.76
CA MET A 157 -31.93 -1.41 29.76
C MET A 157 -31.24 -2.74 29.43
N GLY A 158 -31.73 -3.86 29.95
CA GLY A 158 -31.23 -5.19 29.63
C GLY A 158 -31.45 -5.58 28.17
N ALA A 159 -32.61 -5.22 27.60
CA ALA A 159 -32.91 -5.44 26.19
C ALA A 159 -32.01 -4.58 25.28
N LEU A 160 -31.82 -3.30 25.61
CA LEU A 160 -30.92 -2.41 24.88
C LEU A 160 -29.47 -2.92 24.93
N LEU A 161 -28.98 -3.34 26.10
CA LEU A 161 -27.63 -3.87 26.26
C LEU A 161 -27.42 -5.17 25.48
N SER A 162 -28.43 -6.05 25.46
CA SER A 162 -28.42 -7.28 24.67
C SER A 162 -28.43 -6.99 23.16
N LEU A 163 -29.18 -5.95 22.74
CA LEU A 163 -29.21 -5.49 21.35
C LEU A 163 -27.85 -4.91 20.92
N VAL A 164 -27.22 -4.07 21.75
CA VAL A 164 -25.88 -3.54 21.49
C VAL A 164 -24.87 -4.68 21.33
N ALA A 165 -24.90 -5.65 22.24
CA ALA A 165 -24.03 -6.83 22.17
C ALA A 165 -24.26 -7.70 20.92
N LEU A 166 -25.50 -7.78 20.43
CA LEU A 166 -25.87 -8.53 19.22
C LEU A 166 -25.46 -7.81 17.93
N VAL A 167 -25.60 -6.48 17.89
CA VAL A 167 -25.37 -5.65 16.70
C VAL A 167 -23.89 -5.26 16.56
N GLN A 168 -23.12 -5.28 17.63
CA GLN A 168 -21.72 -4.88 17.60
C GLN A 168 -20.83 -5.76 16.70
N PRO A 169 -20.88 -7.11 16.72
CA PRO A 169 -20.09 -7.95 15.81
C PRO A 169 -20.33 -7.65 14.32
N PRO A 170 -21.58 -7.56 13.80
CA PRO A 170 -21.80 -7.24 12.39
C PRO A 170 -21.39 -5.80 12.04
N ILE A 171 -21.57 -4.83 12.94
CA ILE A 171 -21.06 -3.46 12.71
C ILE A 171 -19.53 -3.49 12.57
N ARG A 172 -18.84 -4.22 13.45
CA ARG A 172 -17.38 -4.34 13.43
C ARG A 172 -16.89 -5.02 12.15
N SER A 173 -17.53 -6.10 11.70
CA SER A 173 -17.11 -6.80 10.48
C SER A 173 -17.31 -5.96 9.21
N VAL A 174 -18.33 -5.08 9.18
CA VAL A 174 -18.58 -4.18 8.05
C VAL A 174 -17.63 -2.98 8.05
N LEU A 175 -17.36 -2.40 9.23
CA LEU A 175 -16.55 -1.19 9.36
C LEU A 175 -15.03 -1.48 9.32
N VAL A 176 -14.59 -2.59 9.90
CA VAL A 176 -13.19 -3.03 9.90
C VAL A 176 -12.95 -3.91 8.69
N ARG A 177 -12.49 -3.30 7.60
CA ARG A 177 -12.06 -4.03 6.40
C ARG A 177 -10.60 -4.45 6.55
N TYR A 178 -10.26 -5.59 5.98
CA TYR A 178 -8.89 -6.05 5.85
C TYR A 178 -8.45 -5.90 4.40
N GLU A 179 -7.26 -5.37 4.18
CA GLU A 179 -6.66 -5.25 2.87
C GLU A 179 -5.31 -5.98 2.86
N PRO A 180 -4.98 -6.70 1.77
CA PRO A 180 -3.65 -7.25 1.59
C PRO A 180 -2.66 -6.11 1.41
N THR A 181 -1.58 -6.13 2.17
CA THR A 181 -0.43 -5.26 2.01
C THR A 181 0.81 -6.13 1.91
N SER A 182 1.73 -5.78 1.03
CA SER A 182 2.99 -6.51 0.88
C SER A 182 4.10 -5.75 1.57
N ILE A 183 4.87 -6.48 2.36
CA ILE A 183 6.01 -5.96 3.10
C ILE A 183 7.29 -6.54 2.50
N ALA A 184 8.38 -5.75 2.53
CA ALA A 184 9.70 -6.28 2.22
C ALA A 184 10.20 -7.15 3.38
N THR A 185 10.78 -8.30 3.06
CA THR A 185 11.38 -9.25 4.00
C THR A 185 12.88 -9.38 3.73
N CYS A 186 13.61 -10.06 4.61
CA CYS A 186 15.02 -10.40 4.39
C CYS A 186 15.26 -11.25 3.13
N ALA A 187 14.24 -11.95 2.62
CA ALA A 187 14.33 -12.66 1.34
C ALA A 187 14.32 -11.71 0.12
N ASP A 188 13.81 -10.48 0.30
CA ASP A 188 13.68 -9.47 -0.75
C ASP A 188 14.87 -8.49 -0.78
N VAL A 189 15.54 -8.33 0.36
CA VAL A 189 16.67 -7.44 0.56
C VAL A 189 17.88 -8.33 0.83
N GLU A 190 18.57 -8.76 -0.21
CA GLU A 190 19.72 -9.66 -0.12
C GLU A 190 20.89 -8.97 0.62
N GLN A 191 20.81 -8.91 1.95
CA GLN A 191 21.91 -8.52 2.83
C GLN A 191 22.76 -9.77 3.06
N GLU A 192 23.88 -9.85 2.33
CA GLU A 192 25.02 -10.76 2.46
C GLU A 192 25.29 -11.64 1.22
N VAL A 193 26.07 -11.05 0.31
CA VAL A 193 27.42 -11.52 -0.05
C VAL A 193 27.63 -13.04 0.13
N TYR A 194 27.63 -13.75 -0.99
CA TYR A 194 27.94 -15.18 -1.19
C TYR A 194 26.82 -16.17 -0.83
N LEU A 195 25.97 -16.53 -1.82
CA LEU A 195 25.81 -17.93 -2.31
C LEU A 195 24.41 -18.31 -2.78
N VAL A 196 23.38 -17.47 -2.66
CA VAL A 196 22.05 -17.88 -3.12
C VAL A 196 21.56 -16.94 -4.21
N ARG A 197 21.86 -17.32 -5.47
CA ARG A 197 21.17 -16.81 -6.66
C ARG A 197 19.67 -17.10 -6.50
N ASN A 198 18.96 -16.26 -5.77
CA ASN A 198 17.53 -16.35 -5.59
C ASN A 198 16.91 -16.02 -6.95
N MET A 199 16.60 -17.07 -7.74
CA MET A 199 15.96 -17.01 -9.06
C MET A 199 14.56 -16.34 -9.06
N ARG A 200 14.15 -15.73 -7.94
CA ARG A 200 12.84 -15.10 -7.74
C ARG A 200 12.86 -13.59 -7.86
N LEU A 201 14.03 -12.96 -7.84
CA LEU A 201 14.17 -11.51 -7.97
C LEU A 201 14.59 -11.16 -9.39
N GLN A 202 13.85 -10.25 -10.03
CA GLN A 202 14.32 -9.63 -11.26
C GLN A 202 15.43 -8.64 -10.89
N GLN A 203 16.53 -8.68 -11.65
CA GLN A 203 17.75 -7.93 -11.37
C GLN A 203 18.09 -7.02 -12.55
N TRP A 204 18.49 -5.80 -12.25
CA TRP A 204 19.04 -4.84 -13.20
C TRP A 204 20.35 -4.27 -12.67
N PHE A 205 21.14 -3.68 -13.57
CA PHE A 205 22.44 -3.11 -13.25
C PHE A 205 22.45 -1.62 -13.58
N ASP A 206 22.80 -0.82 -12.59
CA ASP A 206 22.91 0.63 -12.69
C ASP A 206 24.39 1.02 -12.60
N PRO A 207 24.93 1.76 -13.58
CA PRO A 207 26.33 2.14 -13.59
C PRO A 207 26.66 3.18 -12.51
N GLU A 208 27.89 3.15 -12.01
CA GLU A 208 28.41 4.21 -11.13
C GLU A 208 29.05 5.34 -11.96
N PRO A 209 29.07 6.60 -11.45
CA PRO A 209 29.62 7.74 -12.18
C PRO A 209 31.10 7.59 -12.57
N SER A 210 31.89 6.89 -11.75
CA SER A 210 33.30 6.59 -12.04
C SER A 210 33.45 5.70 -13.28
N ASP A 211 32.59 4.70 -13.45
CA ASP A 211 32.63 3.78 -14.58
C ASP A 211 32.20 4.49 -15.88
N LEU A 212 31.24 5.41 -15.79
CA LEU A 212 30.81 6.20 -16.94
C LEU A 212 31.91 7.11 -17.47
N ALA A 213 32.64 7.76 -16.56
CA ALA A 213 33.76 8.61 -16.91
C ALA A 213 34.92 7.82 -17.57
N ALA A 214 35.07 6.54 -17.23
CA ALA A 214 36.10 5.65 -17.77
C ALA A 214 35.64 4.81 -18.99
N CYS A 215 34.36 4.84 -19.35
CA CYS A 215 33.80 3.94 -20.36
C CYS A 215 34.41 4.22 -21.75
N PRO A 216 35.01 3.22 -22.42
CA PRO A 216 35.79 3.45 -23.63
C PRO A 216 34.90 3.75 -24.84
N ARG A 217 35.24 4.81 -25.59
CA ARG A 217 34.45 5.23 -26.76
C ARG A 217 34.35 4.17 -27.86
N GLY A 218 35.34 3.27 -27.94
CA GLY A 218 35.38 2.17 -28.90
C GLY A 218 34.28 1.11 -28.70
N LEU A 219 33.66 1.03 -27.52
CA LEU A 219 32.49 0.17 -27.28
C LEU A 219 31.17 0.89 -27.54
N ILE A 220 31.13 2.21 -27.29
CA ILE A 220 29.91 3.02 -27.37
C ILE A 220 29.61 3.42 -28.81
N ILE A 221 30.58 4.01 -29.54
CA ILE A 221 30.35 4.56 -30.88
C ILE A 221 29.78 3.50 -31.84
N PRO A 222 30.31 2.27 -31.93
CA PRO A 222 29.74 1.25 -32.82
C PRO A 222 28.31 0.83 -32.43
N LYS A 223 27.98 0.84 -31.14
CA LYS A 223 26.60 0.56 -30.68
C LYS A 223 25.66 1.68 -31.09
N VAL A 224 26.09 2.94 -30.96
CA VAL A 224 25.32 4.10 -31.43
C VAL A 224 25.12 4.02 -32.95
N GLN A 225 26.17 3.75 -33.73
CA GLN A 225 26.08 3.58 -35.18
C GLN A 225 25.05 2.51 -35.59
N ARG A 226 25.09 1.35 -34.94
CA ARG A 226 24.11 0.27 -35.20
C ARG A 226 22.70 0.69 -34.81
N LYS A 227 22.53 1.28 -33.62
CA LYS A 227 21.24 1.76 -33.14
C LYS A 227 20.64 2.81 -34.08
N LEU A 228 21.45 3.73 -34.58
CA LEU A 228 21.03 4.75 -35.55
C LEU A 228 20.63 4.15 -36.90
N ALA A 229 21.27 3.06 -37.32
CA ALA A 229 20.91 2.35 -38.54
C ALA A 229 19.59 1.57 -38.39
N ASP A 230 19.32 1.04 -37.21
CA ASP A 230 18.09 0.29 -36.91
C ASP A 230 16.92 1.21 -36.47
N LEU A 231 17.18 2.50 -36.21
CA LEU A 231 16.19 3.40 -35.63
C LEU A 231 15.06 3.72 -36.61
N THR A 232 13.82 3.47 -36.19
CA THR A 232 12.64 4.07 -36.81
C THR A 232 11.80 4.85 -35.80
N GLU A 233 11.09 5.87 -36.28
CA GLU A 233 10.23 6.72 -35.45
C GLU A 233 9.10 5.95 -34.73
N SER A 234 8.73 4.80 -35.29
CA SER A 234 7.66 3.92 -34.80
C SER A 234 8.15 2.77 -33.92
N ASP A 235 9.47 2.61 -33.77
CA ASP A 235 10.04 1.54 -32.95
C ASP A 235 9.96 1.89 -31.46
N ALA A 236 9.49 0.92 -30.68
CA ALA A 236 9.48 1.00 -29.23
C ALA A 236 10.92 1.07 -28.70
N GLN A 237 11.22 2.12 -27.96
CA GLN A 237 12.49 2.34 -27.28
C GLN A 237 12.36 1.87 -25.81
N PRO A 238 12.91 0.70 -25.45
CA PRO A 238 12.68 0.11 -24.13
C PRO A 238 13.29 0.94 -22.98
N TYR A 239 14.31 1.77 -23.25
CA TYR A 239 14.96 2.62 -22.24
C TYR A 239 14.49 4.09 -22.30
N LEU A 240 13.47 4.41 -23.09
CA LEU A 240 12.92 5.76 -23.19
C LEU A 240 11.90 5.98 -22.09
N TRP A 241 12.19 6.90 -21.17
CA TRP A 241 11.33 7.30 -20.07
C TRP A 241 10.81 8.73 -20.26
N THR A 242 9.79 9.09 -19.49
CA THR A 242 9.07 10.38 -19.60
C THR A 242 9.05 11.09 -18.26
N GLU A 243 9.18 12.43 -18.26
CA GLU A 243 9.13 13.22 -17.01
C GLU A 243 7.72 13.27 -16.40
N THR A 244 6.70 13.32 -17.26
CA THR A 244 5.33 13.16 -16.81
C THR A 244 4.97 11.69 -16.91
N GLY A 245 4.71 11.04 -15.76
CA GLY A 245 3.70 9.99 -15.75
C GLY A 245 2.45 10.64 -16.33
N LEU A 246 2.01 10.23 -17.52
CA LEU A 246 0.88 10.81 -18.22
C LEU A 246 -0.31 10.76 -17.26
N GLY A 247 -0.55 11.86 -16.55
CA GLY A 247 -1.70 12.02 -15.69
C GLY A 247 -2.95 11.86 -16.53
N ASN A 248 -4.07 11.64 -15.86
CA ASN A 248 -5.42 11.58 -16.42
C ASN A 248 -5.87 12.93 -17.06
N GLY A 249 -5.04 13.51 -17.92
CA GLY A 249 -5.34 14.64 -18.78
C GLY A 249 -6.04 14.15 -20.05
N THR A 250 -7.05 14.91 -20.44
CA THR A 250 -8.01 14.66 -21.52
C THR A 250 -7.37 14.68 -22.92
N PHE A 251 -6.54 13.69 -23.26
CA PHE A 251 -6.51 13.20 -24.64
C PHE A 251 -7.63 12.17 -24.80
N PRO A 252 -8.25 12.02 -25.98
CA PRO A 252 -9.14 10.90 -26.23
C PRO A 252 -8.37 9.63 -25.88
N HIS A 253 -8.94 8.78 -25.03
CA HIS A 253 -8.36 7.54 -24.49
C HIS A 253 -7.85 6.53 -25.53
N THR A 254 -7.83 6.87 -26.82
CA THR A 254 -7.31 6.09 -27.93
C THR A 254 -5.78 6.12 -28.08
N TYR A 255 -5.07 7.14 -27.57
CA TYR A 255 -3.61 7.27 -27.73
C TYR A 255 -2.79 7.25 -26.43
N GLN A 256 -3.42 7.14 -25.26
CA GLN A 256 -2.74 7.00 -23.95
C GLN A 256 -2.08 5.63 -23.74
N GLY A 257 -1.84 4.88 -24.82
CA GLY A 257 -1.31 3.52 -24.82
C GLY A 257 0.14 3.40 -25.32
N PRO A 258 0.52 2.27 -25.98
CA PRO A 258 1.89 1.79 -26.27
C PRO A 258 2.65 2.60 -27.34
N TYR A 259 2.54 3.93 -27.31
CA TYR A 259 3.19 4.85 -28.25
C TYR A 259 4.13 5.86 -27.57
N SER A 260 4.04 6.02 -26.24
CA SER A 260 4.92 6.95 -25.50
C SER A 260 6.37 6.46 -25.40
N ASP A 261 6.64 5.23 -25.83
CA ASP A 261 7.96 4.62 -26.01
C ASP A 261 8.52 4.85 -27.42
N LYS A 262 7.84 5.61 -28.28
CA LYS A 262 8.24 5.86 -29.67
C LYS A 262 8.55 7.34 -29.88
N PHE A 263 9.56 7.65 -30.69
CA PHE A 263 9.93 9.04 -31.00
C PHE A 263 8.82 9.80 -31.73
N TRP A 264 8.10 9.12 -32.63
CA TRP A 264 6.96 9.68 -33.37
C TRP A 264 5.97 10.42 -32.47
N TYR A 265 5.71 9.90 -31.27
CA TYR A 265 4.79 10.51 -30.32
C TYR A 265 5.23 11.93 -29.91
N TYR A 266 6.52 12.13 -29.64
CA TYR A 266 7.06 13.42 -29.19
C TYR A 266 7.10 14.43 -30.33
N TRP A 267 7.54 14.00 -31.51
CA TRP A 267 7.73 14.89 -32.65
C TRP A 267 6.40 15.37 -33.24
N VAL A 268 5.39 14.50 -33.38
CA VAL A 268 4.06 14.91 -33.88
C VAL A 268 3.36 15.89 -32.94
N LEU A 269 3.47 15.67 -31.63
CA LEU A 269 2.86 16.56 -30.65
C LEU A 269 3.53 17.93 -30.64
N ALA A 270 4.86 17.98 -30.84
CA ALA A 270 5.60 19.22 -31.01
C ALA A 270 5.17 19.98 -32.29
N GLU A 271 4.92 19.27 -33.39
CA GLU A 271 4.48 19.88 -34.65
C GLU A 271 3.07 20.45 -34.62
N GLN A 272 2.13 19.79 -33.93
CA GLN A 272 0.73 20.23 -33.88
C GLN A 272 0.47 21.42 -32.93
N GLY A 273 1.52 22.01 -32.35
CA GLY A 273 1.42 23.20 -31.51
C GLY A 273 0.61 22.97 -30.23
N TYR A 274 0.46 21.70 -29.79
CA TYR A 274 -0.20 21.42 -28.53
C TYR A 274 0.59 22.04 -27.38
N PRO A 275 -0.07 22.69 -26.40
CA PRO A 275 0.58 23.45 -25.33
C PRO A 275 1.28 22.58 -24.27
N TYR A 276 1.67 21.35 -24.61
CA TYR A 276 2.48 20.49 -23.73
C TYR A 276 3.96 20.85 -23.88
N GLN A 277 4.33 22.03 -23.38
CA GLN A 277 5.70 22.57 -23.35
C GLN A 277 6.69 21.75 -22.49
N ASN A 278 6.32 20.56 -22.00
CA ASN A 278 7.10 19.74 -21.07
C ASN A 278 7.11 18.25 -21.44
N LEU A 279 6.98 17.90 -22.72
CA LEU A 279 7.13 16.51 -23.18
C LEU A 279 8.62 16.16 -23.36
N SER A 280 9.36 16.19 -22.25
CA SER A 280 10.74 15.73 -22.22
C SER A 280 10.82 14.23 -21.97
N PHE A 281 11.75 13.59 -22.67
CA PHE A 281 12.10 12.20 -22.49
C PHE A 281 13.57 12.07 -22.09
N TYR A 282 13.90 10.94 -21.48
CA TYR A 282 15.26 10.64 -21.03
C TYR A 282 15.59 9.17 -21.19
N ALA A 283 16.87 8.86 -21.29
CA ALA A 283 17.37 7.50 -21.20
C ALA A 283 17.64 7.14 -19.74
N SER A 284 17.40 5.89 -19.37
CA SER A 284 17.75 5.34 -18.06
C SER A 284 18.61 4.09 -18.24
N SER A 285 19.37 3.73 -17.22
CA SER A 285 20.08 2.45 -17.16
C SER A 285 19.13 1.24 -17.13
N VAL A 286 17.88 1.46 -16.70
CA VAL A 286 16.84 0.43 -16.63
C VAL A 286 15.73 0.64 -17.67
N PRO A 287 15.11 -0.43 -18.18
CA PRO A 287 13.98 -0.32 -19.09
C PRO A 287 12.79 0.39 -18.46
N ARG A 288 12.02 1.10 -19.27
CA ARG A 288 10.75 1.71 -18.90
C ARG A 288 9.77 0.66 -18.38
N GLY A 289 8.99 1.05 -17.36
CA GLY A 289 8.02 0.16 -16.71
C GLY A 289 8.65 -0.74 -15.65
N THR A 290 9.97 -0.61 -15.43
CA THR A 290 10.63 -1.23 -14.27
C THR A 290 10.04 -0.62 -12.99
N THR A 291 9.46 -1.49 -12.16
CA THR A 291 9.02 -1.18 -10.80
C THR A 291 9.82 -2.01 -9.82
N THR A 292 10.21 -1.40 -8.71
CA THR A 292 10.96 -2.08 -7.63
C THR A 292 10.01 -2.71 -6.60
N GLY A 293 8.69 -2.53 -6.78
CA GLY A 293 7.65 -3.10 -5.94
C GLY A 293 7.73 -2.58 -4.51
N VAL A 294 8.01 -3.45 -3.54
CA VAL A 294 8.17 -3.05 -2.12
C VAL A 294 9.51 -2.40 -1.81
N LEU A 295 10.49 -2.56 -2.69
CA LEU A 295 11.83 -2.00 -2.55
C LEU A 295 11.87 -0.57 -3.10
N ARG A 296 12.83 0.22 -2.64
CA ARG A 296 12.96 1.64 -3.01
C ARG A 296 14.39 1.91 -3.43
N TYR A 297 14.59 2.17 -4.72
CA TYR A 297 15.90 2.39 -5.33
C TYR A 297 15.91 3.66 -6.17
N HIS A 298 17.10 4.16 -6.43
CA HIS A 298 17.32 5.12 -7.49
C HIS A 298 17.96 4.43 -8.70
N ALA A 299 17.80 5.04 -9.87
CA ALA A 299 18.52 4.67 -11.08
C ALA A 299 19.10 5.91 -11.74
N LEU A 300 20.20 5.72 -12.47
CA LEU A 300 20.81 6.80 -13.22
C LEU A 300 20.01 7.05 -14.50
N ARG A 301 19.75 8.34 -14.76
CA ARG A 301 19.14 8.80 -16.00
C ARG A 301 19.94 9.92 -16.64
N GLN A 302 19.81 10.01 -17.95
CA GLN A 302 20.46 11.01 -18.76
C GLN A 302 19.48 11.58 -19.80
N GLN A 303 19.38 12.90 -19.82
CA GLN A 303 18.51 13.65 -20.71
C GLN A 303 19.37 14.57 -21.57
N SER A 304 19.10 14.64 -22.85
CA SER A 304 19.74 15.57 -23.78
C SER A 304 18.66 16.30 -24.56
N GLU A 305 18.77 17.62 -24.60
CA GLU A 305 17.90 18.49 -25.39
C GLU A 305 18.78 19.21 -26.41
N ALA A 306 18.40 19.18 -27.68
CA ALA A 306 19.15 19.81 -28.76
C ALA A 306 18.37 21.02 -29.28
N HIS A 307 19.05 22.15 -29.41
CA HIS A 307 18.50 23.36 -30.03
C HIS A 307 19.34 23.71 -31.25
N CYS A 308 18.71 23.88 -32.41
CA CYS A 308 19.41 24.18 -33.65
C CYS A 308 18.91 25.47 -34.29
N GLU A 309 19.83 26.21 -34.91
CA GLU A 309 19.54 27.42 -35.65
C GLU A 309 20.33 27.44 -36.97
N THR A 310 19.72 27.99 -38.01
CA THR A 310 20.42 28.26 -39.29
C THR A 310 21.15 29.58 -39.17
N VAL A 311 22.47 29.52 -39.31
CA VAL A 311 23.40 30.65 -39.10
C VAL A 311 24.07 31.05 -40.41
N PRO A 312 24.55 32.29 -40.54
CA PRO A 312 25.33 32.68 -41.70
C PRO A 312 26.64 31.88 -41.77
N ARG A 313 27.10 31.56 -42.98
CA ARG A 313 28.33 30.78 -43.21
C ARG A 313 29.58 31.37 -42.57
N SER A 314 29.64 32.69 -42.44
CA SER A 314 30.74 33.39 -41.75
C SER A 314 30.83 33.07 -40.25
N ALA A 315 29.77 32.53 -39.64
CA ALA A 315 29.77 32.10 -38.25
C ALA A 315 30.47 30.74 -38.06
N PHE A 316 30.64 29.94 -39.13
CA PHE A 316 31.36 28.67 -39.02
C PHE A 316 32.82 28.93 -38.61
N PRO A 317 33.33 28.27 -37.57
CA PRO A 317 34.66 28.54 -37.05
C PRO A 317 35.75 28.18 -38.07
N SER A 318 36.73 29.07 -38.26
CA SER A 318 37.87 28.84 -39.16
C SER A 318 38.76 27.70 -38.69
N THR A 319 38.94 27.57 -37.38
CA THR A 319 39.55 26.44 -36.68
C THR A 319 38.59 25.98 -35.60
N CYS A 320 38.30 24.68 -35.56
CA CYS A 320 37.35 24.16 -34.58
C CYS A 320 37.91 24.37 -33.17
N PRO A 321 37.19 25.05 -32.26
CA PRO A 321 37.73 25.42 -30.95
C PRO A 321 37.80 24.22 -29.99
N GLY A 322 38.86 24.11 -29.18
CA GLY A 322 39.00 23.09 -28.12
C GLY A 322 40.38 22.45 -28.05
N ASP A 323 40.61 21.65 -27.00
CA ASP A 323 41.87 20.90 -26.79
C ASP A 323 42.06 19.78 -27.82
N ALA A 324 40.99 19.05 -28.13
CA ALA A 324 40.96 17.92 -29.07
C ALA A 324 39.59 17.83 -29.77
N PRO A 325 39.22 18.86 -30.54
CA PRO A 325 37.91 18.97 -31.16
C PRO A 325 37.73 17.92 -32.26
N PHE A 326 36.49 17.55 -32.53
CA PHE A 326 36.20 16.66 -33.64
C PHE A 326 35.90 17.46 -34.91
N THR A 327 36.61 17.11 -35.99
CA THR A 327 36.40 17.71 -37.31
C THR A 327 36.27 16.62 -38.36
N ALA A 328 35.28 16.76 -39.23
CA ALA A 328 35.14 15.93 -40.42
C ALA A 328 34.89 16.82 -41.63
N SER A 329 35.48 16.48 -42.77
CA SER A 329 35.29 17.24 -44.00
C SER A 329 35.23 16.33 -45.20
N LEU A 330 34.23 16.53 -46.05
CA LEU A 330 34.13 15.91 -47.35
C LEU A 330 34.31 17.00 -48.40
N LEU A 331 35.36 16.86 -49.22
CA LEU A 331 35.67 17.76 -50.31
C LEU A 331 35.51 16.99 -51.62
N ASN A 332 34.48 17.34 -52.39
CA ASN A 332 34.27 16.84 -53.74
C ASN A 332 34.15 18.05 -54.70
N GLN A 333 34.34 17.85 -56.00
CA GLN A 333 34.25 18.90 -57.03
C GLN A 333 32.87 19.60 -57.04
N SER A 334 31.84 18.93 -56.52
CA SER A 334 30.46 19.38 -56.56
C SER A 334 29.85 19.73 -55.19
N MET A 335 30.48 19.33 -54.09
CA MET A 335 29.92 19.52 -52.74
C MET A 335 31.05 19.57 -51.72
N VAL A 336 30.90 20.50 -50.76
CA VAL A 336 31.79 20.66 -49.61
C VAL A 336 30.93 20.52 -48.36
N VAL A 337 31.26 19.54 -47.51
CA VAL A 337 30.65 19.37 -46.19
C VAL A 337 31.73 19.53 -45.13
N ARG A 338 31.52 20.40 -44.16
CA ARG A 338 32.42 20.62 -43.03
C ARG A 338 31.65 20.47 -41.74
N VAL A 339 32.19 19.67 -40.83
CA VAL A 339 31.61 19.42 -39.50
C VAL A 339 32.66 19.77 -38.47
N CYS A 340 32.24 20.52 -37.45
CA CYS A 340 33.06 20.88 -36.30
C CYS A 340 32.26 20.68 -35.02
N SER A 341 32.77 19.83 -34.13
CA SER A 341 32.29 19.70 -32.76
C SER A 341 33.40 20.21 -31.82
N PRO A 342 33.21 21.40 -31.23
CA PRO A 342 34.15 21.96 -30.28
C PRO A 342 34.41 21.09 -29.05
N GLY A 343 35.54 21.32 -28.39
CA GLY A 343 35.87 20.72 -27.11
C GLY A 343 36.95 19.63 -27.17
N SER A 344 36.80 18.58 -26.37
CA SER A 344 37.76 17.47 -26.30
C SER A 344 37.04 16.14 -26.47
N THR A 345 37.36 15.43 -27.54
CA THR A 345 36.83 14.08 -27.81
C THR A 345 37.63 12.97 -27.13
N ASP A 346 38.70 13.33 -26.43
CA ASP A 346 39.61 12.41 -25.75
C ASP A 346 39.40 12.39 -24.22
N ARG A 347 38.42 13.13 -23.71
CA ARG A 347 38.07 13.18 -22.28
C ARG A 347 36.57 13.02 -22.11
N SER A 348 36.15 12.40 -21.00
CA SER A 348 34.74 12.41 -20.61
C SER A 348 34.39 13.76 -19.98
N PRO A 349 33.24 14.37 -20.31
CA PRO A 349 32.77 15.58 -19.65
C PRO A 349 32.14 15.29 -18.27
N TRP A 350 31.91 14.01 -17.95
CA TRP A 350 31.30 13.59 -16.70
C TRP A 350 32.35 13.42 -15.60
N THR A 351 32.02 13.90 -14.41
CA THR A 351 32.84 13.72 -13.20
C THR A 351 32.32 12.57 -12.34
N ALA A 352 33.18 11.98 -11.52
CA ALA A 352 32.84 10.87 -10.63
C ALA A 352 32.02 11.32 -9.39
N THR A 353 30.83 11.87 -9.62
CA THR A 353 29.88 12.29 -8.58
C THR A 353 28.47 11.82 -8.89
N ARG A 354 27.73 11.42 -7.84
CA ARG A 354 26.30 11.04 -7.94
C ARG A 354 25.36 12.23 -7.97
N ASN A 355 25.86 13.46 -7.75
CA ASN A 355 25.05 14.67 -7.86
C ASN A 355 24.69 14.98 -9.30
N ARG A 356 23.64 15.78 -9.52
CA ARG A 356 23.25 16.22 -10.85
C ARG A 356 24.39 16.96 -11.52
N GLN A 357 24.67 16.59 -12.77
CA GLN A 357 25.64 17.25 -13.63
C GLN A 357 24.93 17.74 -14.89
N THR A 358 25.36 18.88 -15.40
CA THR A 358 24.85 19.47 -16.63
C THR A 358 26.00 19.94 -17.49
N ILE A 359 25.95 19.61 -18.76
CA ILE A 359 26.95 19.99 -19.76
C ILE A 359 26.26 20.61 -20.97
N SER A 360 27.00 21.45 -21.69
CA SER A 360 26.56 22.05 -22.95
C SER A 360 27.61 21.75 -24.00
N GLU A 361 27.18 21.24 -25.14
CA GLU A 361 28.03 20.86 -26.26
C GLU A 361 27.51 21.52 -27.53
N ASP A 362 28.42 21.92 -28.43
CA ASP A 362 28.06 22.53 -29.71
C ASP A 362 28.44 21.63 -30.90
N LEU A 363 27.69 21.77 -31.99
CA LEU A 363 27.93 21.11 -33.26
C LEU A 363 27.64 22.07 -34.41
N TRP A 364 28.60 22.23 -35.30
CA TRP A 364 28.50 23.05 -36.50
C TRP A 364 28.55 22.16 -37.74
N ILE A 365 27.59 22.35 -38.63
CA ILE A 365 27.51 21.65 -39.92
C ILE A 365 27.39 22.71 -41.02
N ASP A 366 28.36 22.76 -41.92
CA ASP A 366 28.38 23.64 -43.09
C ASP A 366 28.32 22.79 -44.37
N VAL A 367 27.35 23.09 -45.22
CA VAL A 367 27.14 22.40 -46.50
C VAL A 367 27.08 23.42 -47.62
N GLU A 368 28.00 23.27 -48.57
CA GLU A 368 28.05 24.03 -49.80
C GLU A 368 27.92 23.10 -51.00
N ILE A 369 27.00 23.42 -51.90
CA ILE A 369 26.74 22.68 -53.14
C ILE A 369 27.17 23.58 -54.30
N ASN A 370 28.20 23.16 -55.04
CA ASN A 370 28.86 23.95 -56.08
C ASN A 370 28.48 23.44 -57.49
N THR A 371 27.19 23.22 -57.76
CA THR A 371 26.76 22.71 -59.07
C THR A 371 25.52 23.39 -59.61
N ASP A 372 25.42 23.44 -60.95
CA ASP A 372 24.23 23.86 -61.70
C ASP A 372 23.17 22.73 -61.87
N TYR A 373 23.43 21.52 -61.35
CA TYR A 373 22.59 20.33 -61.56
C TYR A 373 21.20 20.41 -60.92
N ARG A 374 20.14 20.45 -61.74
CA ARG A 374 18.74 20.41 -61.27
C ARG A 374 18.42 19.02 -60.75
N PHE A 375 18.46 18.86 -59.43
CA PHE A 375 17.72 17.80 -58.76
C PHE A 375 16.22 18.07 -58.88
N GLU A 376 15.41 17.02 -58.97
CA GLU A 376 13.94 17.14 -58.96
C GLU A 376 13.41 17.68 -57.62
N THR A 377 14.23 17.66 -56.58
CA THR A 377 13.94 18.21 -55.26
C THR A 377 14.30 19.70 -55.21
N SER A 378 13.34 20.54 -54.82
CA SER A 378 13.41 22.01 -54.76
C SER A 378 14.41 22.59 -53.74
N TYR A 379 15.31 21.79 -53.17
CA TYR A 379 15.98 22.07 -51.89
C TYR A 379 17.49 22.30 -52.04
N ARG A 380 17.89 23.08 -53.04
CA ARG A 380 19.28 23.58 -53.16
C ARG A 380 19.48 24.78 -52.26
N VAL A 381 19.89 24.55 -51.02
CA VAL A 381 20.28 25.66 -50.14
C VAL A 381 21.64 25.34 -49.55
N ASN A 382 22.61 26.20 -49.80
CA ASN A 382 23.83 26.21 -49.00
C ASN A 382 23.43 26.64 -47.60
N PHE A 383 23.74 25.85 -46.60
CA PHE A 383 23.33 26.13 -45.24
C PHE A 383 24.48 25.88 -44.28
N THR A 384 24.45 26.65 -43.20
CA THR A 384 25.27 26.40 -42.03
C THR A 384 24.32 26.30 -40.86
N THR A 385 24.40 25.20 -40.11
CA THR A 385 23.55 24.95 -38.95
C THR A 385 24.43 24.86 -37.71
N HIS A 386 24.05 25.60 -36.69
CA HIS A 386 24.63 25.54 -35.36
C HIS A 386 23.62 24.87 -34.43
N CYS A 387 24.06 23.83 -33.75
CA CYS A 387 23.24 23.11 -32.77
C CYS A 387 23.96 23.08 -31.43
N THR A 388 23.26 23.49 -30.38
CA THR A 388 23.71 23.40 -28.99
C THR A 388 22.89 22.34 -28.28
N SER A 389 23.53 21.38 -27.64
CA SER A 389 22.86 20.35 -26.83
C SER A 389 23.17 20.53 -25.35
N ASN A 390 22.09 20.65 -24.56
CA ASN A 390 22.17 20.67 -23.10
C ASN A 390 21.85 19.27 -22.58
N SER A 391 22.86 18.63 -22.01
CA SER A 391 22.74 17.29 -21.44
C SER A 391 22.80 17.33 -19.92
N SER A 392 21.91 16.58 -19.26
CA SER A 392 21.89 16.43 -17.81
C SER A 392 21.96 14.96 -17.41
N LEU A 393 22.79 14.68 -16.41
CA LEU A 393 23.00 13.36 -15.83
C LEU A 393 22.68 13.42 -14.33
N GLY A 394 21.96 12.42 -13.83
CA GLY A 394 21.75 12.28 -12.40
C GLY A 394 20.75 11.18 -12.08
N TYR A 395 20.45 11.01 -10.80
CA TYR A 395 19.59 9.92 -10.34
C TYR A 395 18.14 10.36 -10.22
N PHE A 396 17.23 9.40 -10.36
CA PHE A 396 15.82 9.57 -10.05
C PHE A 396 15.32 8.34 -9.28
N GLU A 397 14.26 8.50 -8.50
CA GLU A 397 13.65 7.40 -7.76
C GLU A 397 12.82 6.51 -8.71
N LEU A 398 13.08 5.20 -8.69
CA LEU A 398 12.31 4.27 -9.51
C LEU A 398 10.87 4.12 -8.99
N PRO A 399 9.91 3.79 -9.87
CA PRO A 399 8.56 3.43 -9.46
C PRO A 399 8.56 2.35 -8.39
N SER A 400 7.91 2.63 -7.26
CA SER A 400 7.76 1.72 -6.13
C SER A 400 6.42 1.94 -5.45
N ARG A 401 6.01 1.04 -4.56
CA ARG A 401 4.79 1.26 -3.77
C ARG A 401 4.85 2.53 -2.93
N HIS A 402 6.05 2.96 -2.54
CA HIS A 402 6.25 4.15 -1.69
C HIS A 402 5.94 5.46 -2.42
N ASN A 403 6.08 5.50 -3.75
CA ASN A 403 5.79 6.67 -4.58
C ASN A 403 4.57 6.49 -5.50
N GLY A 404 3.72 5.50 -5.19
CA GLY A 404 2.49 5.25 -5.96
C GLY A 404 2.75 4.67 -7.36
N GLU A 405 3.86 3.96 -7.55
CA GLU A 405 4.29 3.35 -8.81
C GLU A 405 4.56 4.38 -9.92
N VAL A 406 4.99 5.59 -9.53
CA VAL A 406 5.32 6.68 -10.45
C VAL A 406 6.81 7.03 -10.30
N PRO A 407 7.55 7.23 -11.41
CA PRO A 407 8.95 7.64 -11.32
C PRO A 407 9.09 9.01 -10.66
N GLY A 408 10.12 9.18 -9.84
CA GLY A 408 10.47 10.46 -9.23
C GLY A 408 11.14 11.44 -10.21
N PRO A 409 11.27 12.72 -9.82
CA PRO A 409 11.99 13.72 -10.61
C PRO A 409 13.52 13.52 -10.54
N LEU A 410 14.26 14.23 -11.41
CA LEU A 410 15.73 14.28 -11.33
C LEU A 410 16.15 14.86 -9.99
N LEU A 411 16.95 14.12 -9.25
CA LEU A 411 17.53 14.60 -8.00
C LEU A 411 18.64 15.61 -8.30
N GLY A 412 18.60 16.76 -7.63
CA GLY A 412 19.69 17.73 -7.69
C GLY A 412 20.95 17.26 -6.94
N ARG A 413 20.74 16.62 -5.78
CA ARG A 413 21.80 16.11 -4.91
C ARG A 413 21.49 14.68 -4.52
N TRP A 414 22.52 13.84 -4.51
CA TRP A 414 22.45 12.48 -4.01
C TRP A 414 22.16 12.50 -2.49
N PRO A 415 21.21 11.69 -1.97
CA PRO A 415 20.92 11.67 -0.54
C PRO A 415 22.16 11.31 0.29
N ASP A 416 22.25 11.86 1.50
CA ASP A 416 23.39 11.58 2.37
C ASP A 416 23.37 10.12 2.83
N ARG A 417 24.53 9.56 3.21
CA ARG A 417 24.67 8.13 3.54
C ARG A 417 23.72 7.67 4.65
N ALA A 418 23.43 8.53 5.62
CA ALA A 418 22.47 8.25 6.69
C ALA A 418 21.04 8.10 6.16
N ASP A 419 20.63 8.97 5.23
CA ASP A 419 19.30 8.94 4.61
C ASP A 419 19.13 7.73 3.70
N ILE A 420 20.20 7.35 2.98
CA ILE A 420 20.22 6.13 2.16
C ILE A 420 20.05 4.92 3.05
N ALA A 421 20.91 4.77 4.06
CA ALA A 421 20.85 3.66 4.99
C ALA A 421 19.50 3.58 5.70
N SER A 422 18.87 4.72 6.01
CA SER A 422 17.59 4.73 6.70
C SER A 422 16.40 4.48 5.79
N SER A 423 16.39 5.01 4.57
CA SER A 423 15.16 5.19 3.78
C SER A 423 15.15 4.50 2.42
N PHE A 424 16.30 4.01 1.94
CA PHE A 424 16.46 3.49 0.58
C PHE A 424 17.24 2.19 0.55
N HIS A 425 16.87 1.31 -0.37
CA HIS A 425 17.52 0.01 -0.54
C HIS A 425 18.76 0.10 -1.44
N ASP A 426 19.22 1.31 -1.79
CA ASP A 426 20.46 1.53 -2.54
C ASP A 426 21.64 1.00 -1.73
N LEU A 427 21.93 -0.29 -1.89
CA LEU A 427 23.07 -0.95 -1.29
C LEU A 427 24.31 -0.23 -1.83
N THR A 428 24.97 0.53 -0.96
CA THR A 428 26.35 0.95 -1.20
C THR A 428 27.12 -0.34 -1.40
N SER A 429 27.68 -0.57 -2.58
CA SER A 429 28.52 -1.75 -2.76
C SER A 429 29.58 -1.73 -1.65
N TYR A 430 30.02 -2.91 -1.19
CA TYR A 430 31.14 -3.03 -0.22
C TYR A 430 32.42 -2.29 -0.67
N ARG A 431 32.44 -1.77 -1.91
CA ARG A 431 33.50 -0.99 -2.53
C ARG A 431 33.15 0.49 -2.81
N ASP A 432 32.14 1.09 -2.19
CA ASP A 432 32.00 2.57 -2.20
C ASP A 432 33.28 3.25 -1.61
N ASP A 433 34.07 2.54 -0.79
CA ASP A 433 35.39 3.00 -0.29
C ASP A 433 36.55 2.75 -1.28
N TYR A 434 36.35 1.91 -2.29
CA TYR A 434 37.34 1.59 -3.30
C TYR A 434 36.91 2.21 -4.62
N ASN A 435 37.33 3.47 -4.83
CA ASN A 435 37.54 4.07 -6.14
C ASN A 435 38.55 3.22 -6.93
N ILE A 436 38.19 2.01 -7.30
CA ILE A 436 38.89 1.22 -8.31
C ILE A 436 38.05 1.44 -9.56
N PRO A 437 38.24 2.57 -10.29
CA PRO A 437 37.75 2.63 -11.66
C PRO A 437 38.27 1.38 -12.36
N TYR A 438 37.45 0.79 -13.22
CA TYR A 438 37.86 -0.30 -14.11
C TYR A 438 39.32 -0.11 -14.51
N GLU A 439 40.19 -1.05 -14.10
CA GLU A 439 41.63 -0.96 -14.26
C GLU A 439 41.96 -0.49 -15.67
N SER A 440 42.59 0.68 -15.73
CA SER A 440 43.41 1.23 -16.82
C SER A 440 43.45 0.37 -18.09
N TRP A 441 42.37 0.37 -18.86
CA TRP A 441 42.58 0.30 -20.29
C TRP A 441 43.07 1.68 -20.65
N SER A 442 44.26 1.77 -21.23
CA SER A 442 44.80 2.98 -21.84
C SER A 442 43.96 3.34 -23.08
N MET A 443 42.65 3.49 -22.89
CA MET A 443 41.63 3.65 -23.92
C MET A 443 40.98 5.01 -23.72
N THR A 444 40.69 5.64 -24.83
CA THR A 444 40.09 6.95 -24.84
C THR A 444 38.65 6.88 -24.30
N PRO A 445 38.30 7.67 -23.26
CA PRO A 445 36.97 7.68 -22.69
C PRO A 445 35.94 8.22 -23.69
N THR A 446 34.66 7.95 -23.40
CA THR A 446 33.53 8.43 -24.21
C THR A 446 33.30 9.93 -23.96
N PRO A 447 33.29 10.77 -25.01
CA PRO A 447 32.98 12.19 -24.86
C PRO A 447 31.49 12.40 -24.56
N GLY A 448 31.01 13.65 -24.54
CA GLY A 448 29.61 13.92 -24.25
C GLY A 448 28.66 13.36 -25.30
N PRO A 449 27.35 13.34 -25.02
CA PRO A 449 26.33 12.76 -25.90
C PRO A 449 26.38 13.33 -27.31
N LEU A 450 26.47 14.64 -27.47
CA LEU A 450 26.44 15.27 -28.78
C LEU A 450 27.72 14.97 -29.55
N ALA A 451 28.89 15.05 -28.91
CA ALA A 451 30.15 14.67 -29.53
C ALA A 451 30.17 13.17 -29.91
N THR A 452 29.59 12.30 -29.09
CA THR A 452 29.46 10.87 -29.37
C THR A 452 28.54 10.61 -30.57
N SER A 453 27.42 11.32 -30.65
CA SER A 453 26.52 11.29 -31.82
C SER A 453 27.23 11.80 -33.08
N ALA A 454 28.00 12.89 -32.99
CA ALA A 454 28.78 13.43 -34.10
C ALA A 454 29.85 12.44 -34.59
N LEU A 455 30.55 11.76 -33.68
CA LEU A 455 31.49 10.69 -34.01
C LEU A 455 30.79 9.49 -34.66
N ALA A 456 29.59 9.13 -34.21
CA ALA A 456 28.81 8.05 -34.81
C ALA A 456 28.35 8.39 -36.24
N LEU A 457 27.94 9.64 -36.50
CA LEU A 457 27.43 10.10 -37.78
C LEU A 457 28.53 10.44 -38.80
N PHE A 458 29.59 11.14 -38.36
CA PHE A 458 30.61 11.72 -39.24
C PHE A 458 32.03 11.16 -39.02
N GLY A 459 32.24 10.41 -37.93
CA GLY A 459 33.54 9.89 -37.54
C GLY A 459 33.98 8.64 -38.31
N ASN A 460 35.08 8.03 -37.87
CA ASN A 460 35.64 6.87 -38.55
C ASN A 460 34.66 5.69 -38.58
N ASN A 461 34.65 4.95 -39.70
CA ASN A 461 33.70 3.85 -39.99
C ASN A 461 32.21 4.26 -40.02
N SER A 462 31.89 5.56 -39.97
CA SER A 462 30.51 6.01 -40.18
C SER A 462 30.11 5.95 -41.65
N PHE A 463 28.82 6.11 -41.92
CA PHE A 463 28.29 6.26 -43.28
C PHE A 463 28.98 7.41 -44.04
N PHE A 464 29.15 8.56 -43.39
CA PHE A 464 29.84 9.72 -43.96
C PHE A 464 31.30 9.40 -44.33
N TRP A 465 32.03 8.71 -43.45
CA TRP A 465 33.42 8.32 -43.70
C TRP A 465 33.54 7.33 -44.86
N ASN A 466 32.62 6.38 -44.96
CA ASN A 466 32.58 5.43 -46.07
C ASN A 466 32.34 6.13 -47.41
N ILE A 467 31.42 7.10 -47.45
CA ILE A 467 31.21 7.95 -48.63
C ILE A 467 32.46 8.74 -48.96
N GLN A 468 33.11 9.35 -47.97
CA GLN A 468 34.33 10.12 -48.19
C GLN A 468 35.41 9.29 -48.88
N HIS A 469 35.60 8.03 -48.48
CA HIS A 469 36.57 7.14 -49.13
C HIS A 469 36.08 6.64 -50.49
N ALA A 470 34.78 6.45 -50.67
CA ALA A 470 34.19 6.08 -51.95
C ALA A 470 34.30 7.15 -53.03
N THR A 471 34.36 8.46 -52.66
CA THR A 471 34.64 9.55 -53.63
C THR A 471 35.94 9.33 -54.41
N GLN A 472 36.88 8.54 -53.88
CA GLN A 472 38.16 8.24 -54.52
C GLN A 472 38.09 7.03 -55.45
N SER A 473 37.04 6.22 -55.35
CA SER A 473 36.84 5.01 -56.16
C SER A 473 35.76 5.23 -57.21
N ASN A 474 36.11 5.17 -58.49
CA ASN A 474 35.14 5.32 -59.59
C ASN A 474 34.29 4.04 -59.82
N ASN A 475 33.97 3.31 -58.75
CA ASN A 475 33.36 1.99 -58.80
C ASN A 475 31.94 2.02 -58.21
N THR A 476 30.93 1.74 -59.03
CA THR A 476 29.53 1.65 -58.64
C THR A 476 29.24 0.56 -57.60
N ASP A 477 30.05 -0.50 -57.55
CA ASP A 477 29.86 -1.59 -56.58
C ASP A 477 30.16 -1.15 -55.14
N VAL A 478 31.05 -0.16 -54.96
CA VAL A 478 31.34 0.42 -53.64
C VAL A 478 30.11 1.16 -53.09
N LEU A 479 29.41 1.91 -53.95
CA LEU A 479 28.18 2.61 -53.58
C LEU A 479 27.05 1.65 -53.20
N ARG A 480 26.91 0.56 -53.96
CA ARG A 480 25.98 -0.52 -53.62
C ARG A 480 26.33 -1.14 -52.26
N SER A 481 27.60 -1.39 -51.99
CA SER A 481 28.05 -1.91 -50.69
C SER A 481 27.77 -0.95 -49.53
N ILE A 482 27.90 0.36 -49.74
CA ILE A 482 27.58 1.39 -48.72
C ILE A 482 26.09 1.39 -48.41
N CYS A 483 25.24 1.28 -49.44
CA CYS A 483 23.79 1.25 -49.28
C CYS A 483 23.25 -0.06 -48.70
N LEU A 484 23.99 -1.17 -48.86
CA LEU A 484 23.72 -2.43 -48.15
C LEU A 484 24.28 -2.42 -46.70
N GLY A 485 25.09 -1.41 -46.35
CA GLY A 485 25.67 -1.23 -45.03
C GLY A 485 24.76 -0.45 -44.06
N THR A 486 25.36 0.02 -42.96
CA THR A 486 24.66 0.77 -41.92
C THR A 486 24.43 2.22 -42.34
N VAL A 487 23.25 2.50 -42.88
CA VAL A 487 22.78 3.84 -43.24
C VAL A 487 22.06 4.43 -42.02
N PRO A 488 22.46 5.59 -41.47
CA PRO A 488 21.81 6.17 -40.29
C PRO A 488 20.41 6.71 -40.61
N PHE A 489 19.43 6.50 -39.73
CA PHE A 489 18.05 6.99 -39.88
C PHE A 489 17.36 6.61 -41.21
N PRO A 490 17.47 5.36 -41.68
CA PRO A 490 17.02 5.01 -43.03
C PRO A 490 15.52 5.26 -43.23
N LYS A 491 14.71 5.17 -42.16
CA LYS A 491 13.24 5.26 -42.21
C LYS A 491 12.64 6.33 -41.27
N SER A 492 13.46 7.10 -40.55
CA SER A 492 13.02 7.85 -39.37
C SER A 492 12.68 9.34 -39.60
N ILE A 493 13.00 9.92 -40.75
CA ILE A 493 12.87 11.39 -40.98
C ILE A 493 12.03 11.73 -42.22
N SER A 494 11.64 10.72 -43.00
CA SER A 494 11.00 10.91 -44.30
C SER A 494 9.51 11.27 -44.25
N SER A 495 8.80 10.88 -43.18
CA SER A 495 7.37 11.15 -43.06
C SER A 495 7.07 12.61 -42.65
N MET A 496 7.92 13.21 -41.81
CA MET A 496 7.67 14.54 -41.23
C MET A 496 8.07 15.71 -42.14
N ALA A 497 9.03 15.49 -43.04
CA ALA A 497 9.65 16.60 -43.76
C ALA A 497 9.53 16.53 -45.29
N GLY A 498 8.75 15.57 -45.82
CA GLY A 498 8.48 15.46 -47.27
C GLY A 498 9.74 15.25 -48.11
N TYR A 499 10.83 14.76 -47.51
CA TYR A 499 12.10 14.51 -48.17
C TYR A 499 12.15 13.07 -48.70
N SER A 500 12.71 12.89 -49.90
CA SER A 500 13.11 11.57 -50.39
C SER A 500 14.04 10.94 -49.36
N SER A 501 13.63 9.83 -48.77
CA SER A 501 14.40 9.19 -47.69
C SER A 501 15.79 8.79 -48.20
N MET A 502 16.79 8.79 -47.32
CA MET A 502 18.08 8.18 -47.65
C MET A 502 17.91 6.70 -48.04
N SER A 503 16.86 6.04 -47.54
CA SER A 503 16.48 4.70 -48.00
C SER A 503 16.00 4.64 -49.44
N GLU A 504 15.29 5.65 -49.97
CA GLU A 504 14.91 5.72 -51.38
C GLU A 504 16.14 5.87 -52.27
N ALA A 505 17.06 6.77 -51.90
CA ALA A 505 18.30 6.96 -52.64
C ALA A 505 19.12 5.66 -52.68
N CYS A 506 19.22 4.96 -51.54
CA CYS A 506 19.91 3.67 -51.48
C CYS A 506 19.17 2.54 -52.18
N TYR A 507 17.84 2.52 -52.14
CA TYR A 507 17.01 1.56 -52.87
C TYR A 507 17.22 1.70 -54.38
N SER A 508 17.21 2.93 -54.90
CA SER A 508 17.48 3.21 -56.31
C SER A 508 18.85 2.73 -56.76
N ILE A 509 19.90 2.96 -55.95
CA ILE A 509 21.28 2.52 -56.25
C ILE A 509 21.42 1.00 -56.15
N ALA A 510 20.75 0.38 -55.18
CA ALA A 510 20.76 -1.07 -55.04
C ALA A 510 20.09 -1.76 -56.23
N TRP A 511 18.95 -1.23 -56.67
CA TRP A 511 18.16 -1.75 -57.78
C TRP A 511 18.85 -1.55 -59.14
N ASP A 512 19.33 -0.33 -59.42
CA ASP A 512 20.14 -0.03 -60.61
C ASP A 512 21.33 0.88 -60.25
N PRO A 513 22.58 0.38 -60.25
CA PRO A 513 23.77 1.19 -59.97
C PRO A 513 23.96 2.36 -60.95
N LYS A 514 23.29 2.34 -62.11
CA LYS A 514 23.30 3.40 -63.11
C LYS A 514 22.06 4.28 -63.05
N PHE A 515 21.18 4.14 -62.05
CA PHE A 515 19.96 4.93 -61.90
C PHE A 515 20.22 6.44 -62.00
N TYR A 516 21.32 6.90 -61.40
CA TYR A 516 21.74 8.31 -61.43
C TYR A 516 22.72 8.64 -62.58
N GLY A 517 22.94 7.72 -63.52
CA GLY A 517 23.83 7.87 -64.67
C GLY A 517 25.31 7.66 -64.33
N THR A 518 25.87 8.48 -63.44
CA THR A 518 27.30 8.42 -63.04
C THR A 518 27.47 8.11 -61.55
N PRO A 519 28.58 7.45 -61.14
CA PRO A 519 28.90 7.21 -59.72
C PRO A 519 28.94 8.49 -58.90
N ASP A 520 29.52 9.56 -59.45
CA ASP A 520 29.61 10.87 -58.79
C ASP A 520 28.22 11.46 -58.51
N ARG A 521 27.27 11.27 -59.43
CA ARG A 521 25.90 11.75 -59.27
C ARG A 521 25.12 10.91 -58.27
N ALA A 522 25.35 9.59 -58.23
CA ALA A 522 24.77 8.73 -57.20
C ALA A 522 25.28 9.10 -55.80
N LEU A 523 26.59 9.33 -55.66
CA LEU A 523 27.23 9.74 -54.43
C LEU A 523 26.72 11.10 -53.93
N MET A 524 26.55 12.06 -54.84
CA MET A 524 25.99 13.37 -54.52
C MET A 524 24.54 13.28 -54.02
N ASN A 525 23.70 12.47 -54.67
CA ASN A 525 22.32 12.25 -54.21
C ASN A 525 22.28 11.65 -52.80
N LEU A 526 23.13 10.65 -52.52
CA LEU A 526 23.22 10.05 -51.19
C LEU A 526 23.65 11.07 -50.13
N MET A 527 24.66 11.89 -50.44
CA MET A 527 25.14 12.91 -49.52
C MET A 527 24.12 14.00 -49.26
N ILE A 528 23.43 14.47 -50.30
CA ILE A 528 22.34 15.44 -50.15
C ILE A 528 21.23 14.83 -49.28
N ALA A 529 20.78 13.61 -49.56
CA ALA A 529 19.76 12.94 -48.76
C ALA A 529 20.16 12.78 -47.28
N PHE A 530 21.45 12.57 -47.00
CA PHE A 530 21.99 12.52 -45.65
C PHE A 530 22.04 13.91 -44.96
N THR A 531 22.40 14.96 -45.69
CA THR A 531 22.61 16.31 -45.12
C THR A 531 21.34 17.15 -45.04
N VAL A 532 20.35 16.92 -45.91
CA VAL A 532 19.10 17.71 -46.00
C VAL A 532 18.35 17.81 -44.66
N PRO A 533 18.26 16.76 -43.81
CA PRO A 533 17.65 16.87 -42.50
C PRO A 533 18.25 17.97 -41.61
N PHE A 534 19.53 18.31 -41.80
CA PHE A 534 20.21 19.36 -41.03
C PHE A 534 19.99 20.78 -41.57
N ALA A 535 19.37 20.93 -42.75
CA ALA A 535 19.10 22.23 -43.36
C ALA A 535 17.95 22.99 -42.65
N ASN A 536 16.99 22.25 -42.09
CA ASN A 536 15.90 22.80 -41.30
C ASN A 536 16.23 22.66 -39.81
N ALA A 537 16.24 23.77 -39.08
CA ALA A 537 16.50 23.82 -37.64
C ALA A 537 15.70 22.78 -36.84
N ARG A 538 14.37 22.71 -37.03
CA ARG A 538 13.51 21.79 -36.26
C ARG A 538 13.78 20.33 -36.59
N THR A 539 14.01 20.01 -37.87
CA THR A 539 14.36 18.65 -38.27
C THR A 539 15.73 18.25 -37.72
N ALA A 540 16.69 19.18 -37.70
CA ALA A 540 18.01 18.96 -37.12
C ALA A 540 17.92 18.67 -35.61
N GLU A 541 17.05 19.39 -34.88
CA GLU A 541 16.78 19.14 -33.45
C GLU A 541 16.32 17.70 -33.24
N HIS A 542 15.26 17.25 -33.91
CA HIS A 542 14.73 15.88 -33.76
C HIS A 542 15.75 14.79 -34.09
N VAL A 543 16.55 14.98 -35.14
CA VAL A 543 17.61 14.03 -35.53
C VAL A 543 18.70 13.94 -34.45
N LEU A 544 19.12 15.09 -33.91
CA LEU A 544 20.15 15.13 -32.87
C LEU A 544 19.61 14.65 -31.52
N GLU A 545 18.35 14.90 -31.17
CA GLU A 545 17.69 14.33 -29.99
C GLU A 545 17.64 12.80 -30.05
N ALA A 546 17.26 12.22 -31.19
CA ALA A 546 17.31 10.77 -31.40
C ALA A 546 18.75 10.23 -31.29
N ALA A 547 19.72 10.94 -31.88
CA ALA A 547 21.12 10.53 -31.86
C ALA A 547 21.73 10.60 -30.46
N THR A 548 21.44 11.66 -29.70
CA THR A 548 21.93 11.85 -28.34
C THR A 548 21.22 10.90 -27.38
N PHE A 549 19.93 10.60 -27.57
CA PHE A 549 19.27 9.51 -26.86
C PHE A 549 19.95 8.16 -27.09
N ALA A 550 20.27 7.82 -28.34
CA ALA A 550 20.97 6.58 -28.66
C ALA A 550 22.37 6.53 -28.00
N ALA A 551 23.07 7.67 -27.94
CA ALA A 551 24.33 7.80 -27.21
C ALA A 551 24.16 7.60 -25.69
N ASN A 552 23.16 8.25 -25.08
CA ASN A 552 22.84 8.15 -23.67
C ASN A 552 22.50 6.70 -23.28
N GLU A 553 21.60 6.05 -24.03
CA GLU A 553 21.23 4.65 -23.79
C GLU A 553 22.43 3.73 -23.96
N ALA A 554 23.21 3.89 -25.03
CA ALA A 554 24.37 3.04 -25.28
C ALA A 554 25.39 3.17 -24.14
N LEU A 555 25.64 4.40 -23.66
CA LEU A 555 26.55 4.65 -22.55
C LEU A 555 26.05 4.01 -21.25
N LEU A 556 24.80 4.28 -20.85
CA LEU A 556 24.22 3.77 -19.60
C LEU A 556 24.13 2.23 -19.60
N THR A 557 23.57 1.64 -20.65
CA THR A 557 23.37 0.18 -20.73
C THR A 557 24.66 -0.59 -20.92
N THR A 558 25.64 -0.03 -21.65
CA THR A 558 26.94 -0.69 -21.81
C THR A 558 27.74 -0.64 -20.53
N THR A 559 27.73 0.49 -19.83
CA THR A 559 28.46 0.63 -18.57
C THR A 559 27.84 -0.24 -17.48
N GLY A 560 26.50 -0.24 -17.36
CA GLY A 560 25.79 -1.11 -16.43
C GLY A 560 26.04 -2.61 -16.70
N ASN A 561 26.06 -3.02 -17.98
CA ASN A 561 26.33 -4.42 -18.34
C ASN A 561 27.82 -4.79 -18.32
N ALA A 562 28.75 -3.85 -18.55
CA ALA A 562 30.19 -4.11 -18.51
C ALA A 562 30.70 -4.28 -17.07
N GLY A 563 30.04 -3.64 -16.09
CA GLY A 563 30.38 -3.70 -14.67
C GLY A 563 30.00 -4.99 -13.91
N TRP A 564 29.92 -6.15 -14.60
CA TRP A 564 29.44 -7.44 -14.10
C TRP A 564 29.65 -7.67 -12.60
N GLY A 565 28.53 -7.84 -11.86
CA GLY A 565 28.43 -8.51 -10.56
C GLY A 565 29.14 -7.89 -9.35
N MET A 566 30.17 -7.05 -9.55
CA MET A 566 31.04 -6.54 -8.49
C MET A 566 31.19 -5.01 -8.49
N TYR A 567 30.80 -4.30 -9.56
CA TYR A 567 31.07 -2.85 -9.72
C TYR A 567 29.82 -2.02 -10.06
N ALA A 568 28.93 -2.54 -10.91
CA ALA A 568 27.62 -1.90 -11.12
C ALA A 568 26.69 -2.15 -9.93
N ARG A 569 25.91 -1.13 -9.54
CA ARG A 569 24.90 -1.26 -8.49
C ARG A 569 23.78 -2.18 -8.98
N GLN A 570 23.46 -3.17 -8.17
CA GLN A 570 22.39 -4.11 -8.46
C GLN A 570 21.07 -3.54 -7.94
N LEU A 571 20.07 -3.49 -8.83
CA LEU A 571 18.71 -3.09 -8.52
C LEU A 571 17.83 -4.33 -8.55
N PHE A 572 16.96 -4.46 -7.54
CA PHE A 572 16.07 -5.60 -7.41
C PHE A 572 14.61 -5.16 -7.46
N SER A 573 13.75 -6.06 -7.95
CA SER A 573 12.31 -5.92 -7.86
C SER A 573 11.73 -7.10 -7.10
N SER A 574 10.92 -6.78 -6.10
CA SER A 574 10.14 -7.77 -5.37
C SER A 574 8.71 -7.28 -5.18
N THR A 575 7.76 -8.20 -5.33
CA THR A 575 6.36 -7.98 -4.96
C THR A 575 6.13 -8.03 -3.45
N GLY A 576 7.13 -8.50 -2.69
CA GLY A 576 7.11 -8.62 -1.22
C GLY A 576 6.19 -9.73 -0.70
N TYR A 577 6.25 -9.95 0.62
CA TYR A 577 5.41 -10.91 1.31
C TYR A 577 4.04 -10.32 1.66
N GLN A 578 2.95 -10.97 1.25
CA GLN A 578 1.58 -10.48 1.46
C GLN A 578 1.11 -10.77 2.89
N ILE A 579 0.70 -9.73 3.60
CA ILE A 579 0.05 -9.81 4.91
C ILE A 579 -1.29 -9.06 4.88
N GLU A 580 -2.25 -9.50 5.69
CA GLU A 580 -3.51 -8.77 5.86
C GLU A 580 -3.35 -7.71 6.96
N ARG A 581 -3.79 -6.48 6.68
CA ARG A 581 -3.89 -5.44 7.71
C ARG A 581 -5.29 -4.82 7.76
N PRO A 582 -5.78 -4.43 8.95
CA PRO A 582 -7.02 -3.68 9.06
C PRO A 582 -6.85 -2.26 8.52
N VAL A 583 -7.79 -1.82 7.69
CA VAL A 583 -7.74 -0.51 7.02
C VAL A 583 -8.02 0.61 8.03
N LYS A 584 -7.15 1.61 8.05
CA LYS A 584 -7.34 2.81 8.88
C LYS A 584 -8.56 3.60 8.40
N ARG A 585 -9.65 3.53 9.17
CA ARG A 585 -10.85 4.35 8.99
C ARG A 585 -11.22 5.03 10.31
N ILE A 586 -11.05 6.34 10.39
CA ILE A 586 -11.33 7.12 11.62
C ILE A 586 -12.79 6.94 12.06
N ALA A 587 -13.73 6.94 11.11
CA ALA A 587 -15.14 6.68 11.39
C ALA A 587 -15.39 5.29 12.00
N ALA A 588 -14.71 4.26 11.51
CA ALA A 588 -14.80 2.91 12.06
C ALA A 588 -14.29 2.86 13.51
N ILE A 589 -13.15 3.50 13.77
CA ILE A 589 -12.55 3.58 15.11
C ILE A 589 -13.51 4.28 16.07
N ALA A 590 -14.10 5.41 15.67
CA ALA A 590 -15.01 6.19 16.50
C ALA A 590 -16.29 5.43 16.85
N VAL A 591 -16.96 4.85 15.86
CA VAL A 591 -18.25 4.14 16.06
C VAL A 591 -18.06 2.89 16.92
N VAL A 592 -17.08 2.05 16.60
CA VAL A 592 -16.86 0.80 17.34
C VAL A 592 -16.37 1.09 18.76
N SER A 593 -15.50 2.08 18.95
CA SER A 593 -15.06 2.49 20.30
C SER A 593 -16.20 3.07 21.14
N ALA A 594 -17.13 3.83 20.54
CA ALA A 594 -18.29 4.35 21.25
C ALA A 594 -19.24 3.23 21.71
N LEU A 595 -19.53 2.26 20.83
CA LEU A 595 -20.36 1.09 21.18
C LEU A 595 -19.70 0.24 22.29
N LEU A 596 -18.40 -0.01 22.17
CA LEU A 596 -17.62 -0.70 23.20
C LEU A 596 -17.63 0.05 24.52
N LEU A 597 -17.47 1.39 24.51
CA LEU A 597 -17.51 2.21 25.72
C LEU A 597 -18.85 2.09 26.44
N VAL A 598 -19.96 2.15 25.69
CA VAL A 598 -21.32 1.97 26.24
C VAL A 598 -21.46 0.59 26.87
N GLN A 599 -20.99 -0.46 26.19
CA GLN A 599 -21.07 -1.83 26.69
C GLN A 599 -20.22 -2.04 27.95
N VAL A 600 -18.97 -1.55 27.95
CA VAL A 600 -18.06 -1.62 29.10
C VAL A 600 -18.65 -0.87 30.30
N ALA A 601 -19.13 0.36 30.09
CA ALA A 601 -19.75 1.16 31.14
C ALA A 601 -20.97 0.44 31.74
N ALA A 602 -21.82 -0.16 30.90
CA ALA A 602 -22.98 -0.92 31.35
C ALA A 602 -22.60 -2.19 32.16
N VAL A 603 -21.60 -2.96 31.71
CA VAL A 603 -21.11 -4.14 32.43
C VAL A 603 -20.51 -3.76 33.77
N VAL A 604 -19.71 -2.70 33.82
CA VAL A 604 -19.11 -2.19 35.06
C VAL A 604 -20.19 -1.66 36.01
N ALA A 605 -21.17 -0.91 35.51
CA ALA A 605 -22.30 -0.44 36.30
C ALA A 605 -23.13 -1.60 36.87
N LEU A 606 -23.41 -2.64 36.07
CA LEU A 606 -24.10 -3.85 36.53
C LEU A 606 -23.28 -4.63 37.57
N ALA A 607 -21.97 -4.77 37.38
CA ALA A 607 -21.09 -5.42 38.33
C ALA A 607 -21.02 -4.66 39.67
N ALA A 608 -20.88 -3.33 39.62
CA ALA A 608 -20.91 -2.48 40.81
C ALA A 608 -22.28 -2.54 41.51
N TYR A 609 -23.38 -2.52 40.74
CA TYR A 609 -24.73 -2.69 41.25
C TYR A 609 -24.91 -4.07 41.91
N ASN A 610 -24.39 -5.14 41.33
CA ASN A 610 -24.47 -6.47 41.93
C ASN A 610 -23.58 -6.63 43.18
N ALA A 611 -22.50 -5.86 43.30
CA ALA A 611 -21.56 -5.92 44.43
C ALA A 611 -21.98 -5.08 45.66
N SER A 612 -22.86 -4.09 45.49
CA SER A 612 -23.11 -3.09 46.54
C SER A 612 -23.95 -3.60 47.73
N PHE A 613 -24.83 -4.60 47.54
CA PHE A 613 -25.76 -5.09 48.57
C PHE A 613 -25.83 -6.63 48.58
N PRO A 614 -26.09 -7.25 49.74
CA PRO A 614 -26.23 -8.70 49.82
C PRO A 614 -27.57 -9.15 49.21
N THR A 615 -27.57 -10.27 48.49
CA THR A 615 -28.77 -10.83 47.86
C THR A 615 -29.27 -12.11 48.53
N TRP A 616 -30.57 -12.36 48.47
CA TRP A 616 -31.23 -13.53 49.08
C TRP A 616 -31.17 -14.78 48.18
N THR A 617 -31.07 -14.61 46.87
CA THR A 617 -30.88 -15.71 45.89
C THR A 617 -29.74 -15.38 44.90
N ALA A 618 -29.31 -16.40 44.16
CA ALA A 618 -28.25 -16.29 43.15
C ALA A 618 -28.70 -15.52 41.93
N THR A 619 -29.87 -15.86 41.40
CA THR A 619 -30.44 -15.36 40.15
C THR A 619 -31.96 -15.31 40.32
N LEU A 620 -32.61 -14.39 39.62
CA LEU A 620 -34.06 -14.36 39.53
C LEU A 620 -34.46 -15.37 38.44
N ASP A 621 -34.87 -16.56 38.86
CA ASP A 621 -35.23 -17.69 37.98
C ASP A 621 -36.53 -18.37 38.46
N ALA A 622 -36.97 -19.40 37.73
CA ALA A 622 -38.17 -20.17 38.07
C ALA A 622 -38.11 -20.76 39.50
N LEU A 623 -36.91 -21.11 40.00
CA LEU A 623 -36.74 -21.61 41.36
C LEU A 623 -36.92 -20.49 42.39
N ALA A 624 -36.40 -19.29 42.11
CA ALA A 624 -36.65 -18.11 42.92
C ALA A 624 -38.15 -17.76 42.95
N MET A 625 -38.84 -17.87 41.81
CA MET A 625 -40.29 -17.66 41.71
C MET A 625 -41.08 -18.74 42.46
N ALA A 626 -40.68 -20.01 42.38
CA ALA A 626 -41.31 -21.10 43.12
C ALA A 626 -41.16 -20.92 44.65
N LYS A 627 -39.99 -20.43 45.10
CA LYS A 627 -39.78 -20.07 46.52
C LYS A 627 -40.70 -18.92 46.96
N ILE A 628 -40.85 -17.89 46.13
CA ILE A 628 -41.77 -16.78 46.39
C ILE A 628 -43.22 -17.30 46.42
N GLY A 629 -43.62 -18.15 45.48
CA GLY A 629 -44.96 -18.73 45.41
C GLY A 629 -45.32 -19.57 46.64
N ARG A 630 -44.37 -20.35 47.16
CA ARG A 630 -44.56 -21.12 48.39
C ARG A 630 -44.79 -20.26 49.63
N GLU A 631 -44.04 -19.16 49.78
CA GLU A 631 -44.19 -18.26 50.93
C GLU A 631 -45.51 -17.46 50.87
N ILE A 632 -46.09 -17.25 49.67
CA ILE A 632 -47.41 -16.63 49.51
C ILE A 632 -48.52 -17.59 49.92
N ASP A 633 -48.41 -18.88 49.58
CA ASP A 633 -49.34 -19.94 50.01
C ASP A 633 -49.39 -20.02 51.55
N ASP A 634 -48.22 -20.03 52.20
CA ASP A 634 -48.06 -20.06 53.66
C ASP A 634 -48.56 -18.78 54.39
N ALA A 635 -48.65 -17.64 53.68
CA ALA A 635 -49.08 -16.35 54.26
C ALA A 635 -50.54 -15.99 53.97
N ALA A 636 -51.13 -16.51 52.89
CA ALA A 636 -52.48 -16.16 52.43
C ALA A 636 -53.47 -17.35 52.42
N GLY A 637 -53.03 -18.57 52.76
CA GLY A 637 -53.89 -19.77 52.76
C GLY A 637 -54.38 -20.17 51.37
N LEU A 638 -53.63 -19.80 50.32
CA LEU A 638 -53.98 -20.03 48.92
C LEU A 638 -53.17 -21.21 48.37
N GLY A 639 -53.77 -22.41 48.46
CA GLY A 639 -53.14 -23.69 48.12
C GLY A 639 -52.37 -23.74 46.78
N PRO A 640 -51.47 -24.73 46.62
CA PRO A 640 -50.48 -24.75 45.56
C PRO A 640 -51.17 -24.86 44.19
N LEU A 641 -50.83 -23.93 43.29
CA LEU A 641 -51.14 -23.84 41.85
C LEU A 641 -51.72 -25.14 41.22
N GLY A 642 -52.97 -25.44 41.54
CA GLY A 642 -53.81 -26.41 40.87
C GLY A 642 -54.68 -25.70 39.83
N ILE A 643 -54.91 -26.37 38.69
CA ILE A 643 -55.73 -25.88 37.58
C ILE A 643 -57.06 -25.36 38.13
N ARG A 644 -57.29 -24.05 38.05
CA ARG A 644 -58.48 -23.36 38.56
C ARG A 644 -59.36 -22.88 37.41
N ASP A 645 -60.67 -22.95 37.63
CA ASP A 645 -61.72 -22.71 36.63
C ASP A 645 -61.83 -21.22 36.22
N ARG A 646 -62.40 -20.98 35.04
CA ARG A 646 -62.38 -19.70 34.30
C ARG A 646 -63.08 -18.54 35.02
N GLN A 647 -63.92 -18.82 36.01
CA GLN A 647 -64.62 -17.81 36.83
C GLN A 647 -63.77 -17.29 38.02
N ASP A 648 -62.78 -18.04 38.50
CA ASP A 648 -61.87 -17.61 39.58
C ASP A 648 -60.75 -16.67 39.09
N MET A 649 -60.51 -16.61 37.77
CA MET A 649 -59.61 -15.62 37.17
C MET A 649 -60.12 -14.17 37.29
N GLY A 650 -61.43 -13.98 37.53
CA GLY A 650 -62.02 -12.66 37.78
C GLY A 650 -61.51 -12.00 39.07
N GLY A 651 -61.20 -12.78 40.11
CA GLY A 651 -60.66 -12.27 41.38
C GLY A 651 -59.18 -11.87 41.31
N LEU A 652 -58.38 -12.55 40.48
CA LEU A 652 -56.97 -12.21 40.23
C LEU A 652 -56.80 -10.97 39.35
N VAL A 653 -57.80 -10.63 38.52
CA VAL A 653 -57.83 -9.40 37.72
C VAL A 653 -58.00 -8.14 38.60
N VAL A 654 -58.62 -8.29 39.79
CA VAL A 654 -58.76 -7.20 40.79
C VAL A 654 -57.51 -7.05 41.66
N HIS A 655 -56.72 -8.12 41.87
CA HIS A 655 -55.48 -8.09 42.67
C HIS A 655 -54.18 -7.73 41.90
N GLY A 656 -54.28 -7.27 40.64
CA GLY A 656 -53.15 -6.74 39.88
C GLY A 656 -52.50 -5.46 40.45
N SER A 657 -52.98 -4.99 41.61
CA SER A 657 -52.48 -3.85 42.38
C SER A 657 -51.50 -4.22 43.50
N GLU A 658 -51.27 -5.50 43.78
CA GLU A 658 -50.34 -5.91 44.85
C GLU A 658 -48.85 -5.75 44.45
N SER A 659 -48.06 -5.29 45.42
CA SER A 659 -46.64 -4.96 45.22
C SER A 659 -45.80 -6.22 45.05
N GLY A 660 -45.20 -6.39 43.88
CA GLY A 660 -44.24 -7.45 43.54
C GLY A 660 -42.83 -7.25 44.13
N LEU A 661 -42.67 -6.40 45.14
CA LEU A 661 -41.41 -6.22 45.86
C LEU A 661 -41.29 -7.19 47.03
N ILE A 662 -40.09 -7.69 47.29
CA ILE A 662 -39.77 -8.60 48.39
C ILE A 662 -39.25 -7.78 49.57
N GLY A 663 -39.97 -7.81 50.69
CA GLY A 663 -39.61 -7.14 51.94
C GLY A 663 -39.40 -8.13 53.08
N VAL A 664 -39.04 -7.61 54.25
CA VAL A 664 -38.89 -8.39 55.50
C VAL A 664 -40.18 -8.31 56.32
N LEU A 665 -40.66 -9.47 56.77
CA LEU A 665 -41.72 -9.65 57.76
C LEU A 665 -41.08 -10.09 59.08
N GLU A 666 -41.47 -9.49 60.19
CA GLU A 666 -41.22 -10.06 61.51
C GLU A 666 -42.40 -10.99 61.83
N ARG A 667 -42.12 -12.29 61.93
CA ARG A 667 -43.14 -13.27 62.31
C ARG A 667 -43.21 -13.32 63.83
N ASP A 668 -44.26 -12.75 64.41
CA ASP A 668 -44.63 -13.06 65.79
C ASP A 668 -45.14 -14.50 65.82
N ARG A 669 -44.49 -15.36 66.59
CA ARG A 669 -45.04 -16.70 66.86
C ARG A 669 -46.29 -16.49 67.70
N GLY A 670 -47.41 -17.03 67.22
CA GLY A 670 -48.68 -17.04 67.92
C GLY A 670 -48.51 -17.46 69.38
N SER A 671 -49.25 -16.77 70.24
CA SER A 671 -49.26 -16.90 71.69
C SER A 671 -49.65 -18.32 72.14
N GLU A 672 -48.68 -19.21 72.26
CA GLU A 672 -48.72 -20.32 73.21
C GLU A 672 -47.40 -20.38 73.97
N MET A 673 -47.50 -20.02 75.26
CA MET A 673 -46.62 -20.34 76.38
C MET A 673 -45.09 -20.24 76.16
N GLY A 674 -44.57 -19.05 76.46
CA GLY A 674 -43.26 -18.83 77.08
C GLY A 674 -42.00 -19.36 76.39
N ASP A 675 -41.36 -18.54 75.55
CA ASP A 675 -39.90 -18.39 75.64
C ASP A 675 -39.35 -17.14 74.91
N THR A 676 -38.27 -16.60 75.46
CA THR A 676 -37.58 -15.36 75.04
C THR A 676 -36.68 -15.56 73.81
N ALA A 677 -37.27 -15.81 72.64
CA ALA A 677 -36.55 -15.83 71.36
C ALA A 677 -36.87 -14.57 70.52
N PRO A 678 -35.86 -13.87 69.96
CA PRO A 678 -36.09 -12.70 69.13
C PRO A 678 -36.84 -13.07 67.83
N PRO A 679 -37.69 -12.16 67.30
CA PRO A 679 -38.45 -12.41 66.08
C PRO A 679 -37.53 -12.77 64.91
N VAL A 680 -37.90 -13.83 64.18
CA VAL A 680 -37.13 -14.29 63.01
C VAL A 680 -37.59 -13.51 61.78
N PRO A 681 -36.69 -12.83 61.07
CA PRO A 681 -37.05 -12.14 59.83
C PRO A 681 -37.38 -13.17 58.75
N VAL A 682 -38.60 -13.14 58.22
CA VAL A 682 -39.08 -13.94 57.09
C VAL A 682 -39.21 -13.01 55.88
N LEU A 683 -38.94 -13.50 54.67
CA LEU A 683 -39.07 -12.68 53.45
C LEU A 683 -40.47 -12.88 52.86
N GLY A 684 -41.18 -11.80 52.55
CA GLY A 684 -42.54 -11.85 51.99
C GLY A 684 -42.71 -10.93 50.79
N LEU A 685 -43.56 -11.32 49.84
CA LEU A 685 -43.98 -10.46 48.74
C LEU A 685 -44.92 -9.36 49.28
N GLY A 686 -44.73 -8.11 48.86
CA GLY A 686 -45.50 -6.95 49.34
C GLY A 686 -45.16 -6.48 50.76
N ALA A 687 -44.31 -7.21 51.49
CA ALA A 687 -43.98 -6.94 52.89
C ALA A 687 -43.34 -5.55 53.12
N PRO A 688 -43.65 -4.86 54.24
CA PRO A 688 -43.19 -3.48 54.49
C PRO A 688 -41.70 -3.33 54.80
N GLY A 689 -41.02 -4.38 55.30
CA GLY A 689 -39.64 -4.26 55.79
C GLY A 689 -38.60 -4.02 54.70
N VAL A 690 -37.70 -3.07 54.94
CA VAL A 690 -36.61 -2.70 54.03
C VAL A 690 -35.37 -3.57 54.27
N ILE A 691 -34.81 -4.14 53.21
CA ILE A 691 -33.56 -4.93 53.29
C ILE A 691 -32.36 -3.98 53.22
N ILE A 692 -31.69 -3.75 54.36
CA ILE A 692 -30.48 -2.91 54.49
C ILE A 692 -29.26 -3.74 54.93
N ARG A 693 -28.07 -3.14 54.87
CA ARG A 693 -26.80 -3.81 55.24
C ARG A 693 -26.80 -4.33 56.68
N LYS A 694 -27.50 -3.66 57.61
CA LYS A 694 -27.66 -4.06 59.03
C LYS A 694 -28.57 -5.28 59.23
N THR A 695 -29.59 -5.48 58.39
CA THR A 695 -30.47 -6.68 58.46
C THR A 695 -29.73 -7.98 58.11
N ALA A 696 -28.61 -7.90 57.38
CA ALA A 696 -27.76 -9.05 57.08
C ALA A 696 -26.76 -9.40 58.21
N SER A 697 -26.56 -8.51 59.20
CA SER A 697 -25.51 -8.65 60.23
C SER A 697 -25.99 -9.09 61.62
N ARG A 698 -27.29 -9.37 61.81
CA ARG A 698 -27.79 -9.96 63.08
C ARG A 698 -27.29 -11.40 63.21
N LYS A 699 -26.13 -11.57 63.85
CA LYS A 699 -25.68 -12.85 64.41
C LYS A 699 -26.55 -13.16 65.65
N PRO A 700 -27.00 -14.40 65.88
CA PRO A 700 -27.65 -14.73 67.14
C PRO A 700 -26.64 -14.58 68.28
N GLU A 701 -26.94 -13.72 69.24
CA GLU A 701 -26.24 -13.66 70.53
C GLU A 701 -26.50 -14.97 71.27
N SER A 702 -25.43 -15.73 71.51
CA SER A 702 -25.45 -16.91 72.38
C SER A 702 -25.61 -16.45 73.83
N LYS A 703 -26.74 -16.79 74.48
CA LYS A 703 -26.89 -16.69 75.94
C LYS A 703 -25.83 -17.60 76.63
N PRO A 704 -25.23 -17.18 77.75
CA PRO A 704 -24.32 -18.02 78.52
C PRO A 704 -25.12 -19.06 79.32
N GLU A 705 -24.67 -20.32 79.26
CA GLU A 705 -25.15 -21.42 80.10
C GLU A 705 -24.83 -21.17 81.58
N SER A 706 -25.84 -21.36 82.43
CA SER A 706 -25.72 -21.49 83.87
C SER A 706 -24.95 -22.76 84.22
N LYS A 707 -23.85 -22.63 84.99
CA LYS A 707 -23.20 -23.75 85.66
C LYS A 707 -23.98 -24.12 86.93
N VAL A 708 -24.28 -25.41 87.07
CA VAL A 708 -24.39 -26.09 88.37
C VAL A 708 -23.02 -26.64 88.71
#